data_AF-A0A959EJ55-F1
#
_entry.id   AF-A0A959EJ55-F1
#
_cell.length_a   1.000
_cell.length_b   1.000
_cell.length_c   1.000
_cell.angle_alpha   90.00
_cell.angle_beta   90.00
_cell.angle_gamma   90.00
#
_symmetry.space_group_name_H-M   'P 1'
#
loop_
_entity.id
_entity.type
_entity.pdbx_description
1 polymer ?
#
loop_
_entity_poly.entity_id
_entity_poly.type
_entity_poly.pdbx_seq_one_letter_code
_entity_poly.pdbx_strand_id
1 'polypeptide(L)'
;MGSEKIVMVGTKAVRQRCMQQLLTDLKALELMLERDLFERDIQRIGAEQELCFVDQSWRPAPVITEVLPELPDPHFTTEYARFNMEINLDPMLFSGDCLSQLEGKLRYYLGEAEAVARKHNAHVLLVGILPTLRRSDVELENMTPLPRYRLITEIMTKMRGSPFEFRIEGTDQLITKDANVLFEGSNTSFQVHYQVDPDDFVPAYNWAQAVTAPLMASATNSPMLVGKRLWRETRIALFQQSVDTRNTAELIRERCPRVSFGTGWVQQSILDIYRSQLARHRLLLGPSTTEDALKVLEGGGIPKLYALNIFNGTIYKWNRACYGITDGKPHLRIENRVLPAGPTIVDEVANAAFWLGMMKGRPEEYDRISERLDFDHAKGNFLRAAHQGMGAHFRWPGLNKQIASPELILKEMLPIAREGLQKARIETADIDRYLGIIQERVETGKTGSQWILDSYQDLKKLHSKDEAQVATVAGIYHRQQQGDPVHTWNLAGIEEAGSWANRYGMIDQIMSTDLFTVNEDDLVDFVAHIMEWRKIRHLPVENDRGELVGILTAKDLVRYYSNRYCRENKKKRSVKELVSARAFSVSPDTSTIEALALMRRAGLDCLAVVDGKHLMGIVTEHDFVMVAEQLLKEVGRGLSPIDQAGAHSAKTGSV
;
A
#
# COMPACT_ATOMS: atom_id res chain seq x y z
N MET A 1 -10.22 13.27 -8.88
CA MET A 1 -11.53 12.88 -8.27
C MET A 1 -12.05 13.95 -7.30
N GLY A 2 -13.30 13.90 -6.79
CA GLY A 2 -13.64 14.60 -5.52
C GLY A 2 -14.58 15.81 -5.52
N SER A 3 -15.79 15.73 -6.10
CA SER A 3 -16.81 16.75 -5.81
C SER A 3 -17.30 16.64 -4.37
N GLU A 4 -17.14 17.69 -3.55
CA GLU A 4 -17.73 17.79 -2.20
C GLU A 4 -19.28 17.79 -2.20
N LYS A 5 -19.87 17.86 -3.39
CA LYS A 5 -21.30 17.91 -3.65
C LYS A 5 -21.95 16.53 -3.68
N ILE A 6 -21.86 15.79 -2.57
CA ILE A 6 -22.46 14.44 -2.42
C ILE A 6 -23.52 14.40 -1.31
N VAL A 7 -24.49 13.48 -1.45
CA VAL A 7 -25.49 13.17 -0.42
C VAL A 7 -25.52 11.67 -0.13
N MET A 8 -25.80 11.31 1.12
CA MET A 8 -26.06 9.91 1.48
C MET A 8 -27.35 9.41 0.86
N VAL A 9 -27.28 8.20 0.30
CA VAL A 9 -28.46 7.47 -0.16
C VAL A 9 -29.14 6.74 1.01
N GLY A 10 -29.54 7.51 2.02
CA GLY A 10 -30.07 7.00 3.30
C GLY A 10 -31.60 6.77 3.31
N THR A 11 -32.37 7.61 2.60
CA THR A 11 -33.84 7.52 2.58
C THR A 11 -34.35 6.91 1.27
N LYS A 12 -35.56 6.34 1.30
CA LYS A 12 -36.22 5.78 0.11
C LYS A 12 -36.35 6.83 -1.00
N ALA A 13 -36.78 8.04 -0.66
CA ALA A 13 -36.97 9.14 -1.61
C ALA A 13 -35.65 9.55 -2.28
N VAL A 14 -34.57 9.72 -1.49
CA VAL A 14 -33.25 10.06 -2.03
C VAL A 14 -32.73 8.94 -2.93
N ARG A 15 -32.90 7.67 -2.54
CA ARG A 15 -32.51 6.52 -3.36
C ARG A 15 -33.23 6.48 -4.70
N GLN A 16 -34.54 6.65 -4.72
CA GLN A 16 -35.32 6.65 -5.95
C GLN A 16 -34.90 7.79 -6.87
N ARG A 17 -34.71 9.00 -6.32
CA ARG A 17 -34.21 10.15 -7.09
C ARG A 17 -32.82 9.91 -7.68
N CYS A 18 -31.86 9.45 -6.88
CA CYS A 18 -30.50 9.19 -7.36
C CYS A 18 -30.45 8.06 -8.39
N MET A 19 -31.29 7.03 -8.23
CA MET A 19 -31.42 5.97 -9.23
C MET A 19 -32.01 6.50 -10.53
N GLN A 20 -33.06 7.31 -10.46
CA GLN A 20 -33.65 7.93 -11.65
C GLN A 20 -32.63 8.77 -12.41
N GLN A 21 -31.87 9.60 -11.68
CA GLN A 21 -30.81 10.41 -12.26
C GLN A 21 -29.73 9.57 -12.94
N LEU A 22 -29.31 8.48 -12.31
CA LEU A 22 -28.32 7.56 -12.88
C LEU A 22 -28.81 6.88 -14.16
N LEU A 23 -30.10 6.51 -14.21
CA LEU A 23 -30.71 5.97 -15.42
C LEU A 23 -30.81 7.01 -16.53
N THR A 24 -31.14 8.27 -16.19
CA THR A 24 -31.13 9.41 -17.13
C THR A 24 -29.72 9.64 -17.69
N ASP A 25 -28.70 9.66 -16.84
CA ASP A 25 -27.29 9.82 -17.25
C ASP A 25 -26.85 8.68 -18.18
N LEU A 26 -27.21 7.43 -17.86
CA LEU A 26 -26.89 6.27 -18.69
C LEU A 26 -27.60 6.34 -20.05
N LYS A 27 -28.85 6.82 -20.10
CA LYS A 27 -29.56 7.00 -21.36
C LYS A 27 -28.95 8.14 -22.19
N ALA A 28 -28.52 9.21 -21.56
CA ALA A 28 -27.80 10.29 -22.24
C ALA A 28 -26.49 9.77 -22.83
N LEU A 29 -25.71 8.96 -22.10
CA LEU A 29 -24.51 8.31 -22.62
C LEU A 29 -24.79 7.45 -23.85
N GLU A 30 -25.85 6.63 -23.82
CA GLU A 30 -26.28 5.81 -24.96
C GLU A 30 -26.63 6.68 -26.17
N LEU A 31 -27.40 7.75 -25.98
CA LEU A 31 -27.75 8.68 -27.08
C LEU A 31 -26.53 9.41 -27.64
N MET A 32 -25.54 9.77 -26.80
CA MET A 32 -24.31 10.40 -27.28
C MET A 32 -23.47 9.44 -28.14
N LEU A 33 -23.47 8.14 -27.83
CA LEU A 33 -22.84 7.11 -28.66
C LEU A 33 -23.59 6.93 -29.98
N GLU A 34 -24.93 6.81 -29.94
CA GLU A 34 -25.77 6.66 -31.13
C GLU A 34 -25.69 7.87 -32.09
N ARG A 35 -25.50 9.08 -31.54
CA ARG A 35 -25.40 10.34 -32.29
C ARG A 35 -23.96 10.70 -32.70
N ASP A 36 -22.99 9.85 -32.41
CA ASP A 36 -21.58 10.06 -32.73
C ASP A 36 -21.00 11.39 -32.22
N LEU A 37 -21.30 11.75 -30.97
CA LEU A 37 -20.89 13.04 -30.39
C LEU A 37 -19.50 13.03 -29.76
N PHE A 38 -18.89 11.86 -29.64
CA PHE A 38 -17.61 11.67 -28.99
C PHE A 38 -16.45 12.17 -29.85
N GLU A 39 -15.42 12.69 -29.19
CA GLU A 39 -14.20 13.09 -29.86
C GLU A 39 -13.48 11.88 -30.48
N ARG A 40 -13.07 12.01 -31.75
CA ARG A 40 -12.42 10.99 -32.57
C ARG A 40 -11.01 11.42 -32.97
N ASP A 41 -10.19 10.44 -33.37
CA ASP A 41 -8.82 10.63 -33.90
C ASP A 41 -7.84 11.36 -32.97
N ILE A 42 -8.20 11.53 -31.69
CA ILE A 42 -7.37 12.19 -30.69
C ILE A 42 -7.17 11.22 -29.53
N GLN A 43 -5.90 11.00 -29.20
CA GLN A 43 -5.51 10.19 -28.06
C GLN A 43 -4.72 11.07 -27.10
N ARG A 44 -5.27 11.21 -25.89
CA ARG A 44 -4.59 11.85 -24.76
C ARG A 44 -4.25 10.81 -23.71
N ILE A 45 -3.18 11.07 -22.98
CA ILE A 45 -2.81 10.38 -21.75
C ILE A 45 -2.92 11.34 -20.58
N GLY A 46 -3.13 10.79 -19.39
CA GLY A 46 -3.07 11.51 -18.12
C GLY A 46 -2.56 10.58 -17.03
N ALA A 47 -2.21 11.13 -15.87
CA ALA A 47 -1.82 10.32 -14.73
C ALA A 47 -2.25 10.94 -13.40
N GLU A 48 -2.54 10.07 -12.44
CA GLU A 48 -2.78 10.42 -11.04
C GLU A 48 -1.68 9.77 -10.20
N GLN A 49 -0.96 10.56 -9.41
CA GLN A 49 0.14 10.12 -8.55
C GLN A 49 -0.30 10.18 -7.10
N GLU A 50 -0.38 9.04 -6.43
CA GLU A 50 -0.48 8.99 -4.97
C GLU A 50 0.91 8.83 -4.35
N LEU A 51 1.10 9.40 -3.16
CA LEU A 51 2.35 9.35 -2.42
C LEU A 51 2.07 9.26 -0.92
N CYS A 52 3.09 8.85 -0.16
CA CYS A 52 3.05 8.89 1.30
C CYS A 52 4.09 9.86 1.87
N PHE A 53 3.75 10.46 3.01
CA PHE A 53 4.67 11.25 3.80
C PHE A 53 5.30 10.37 4.88
N VAL A 54 6.61 10.53 5.07
CA VAL A 54 7.37 9.89 6.14
C VAL A 54 8.05 10.92 7.02
N ASP A 55 8.11 10.66 8.33
CA ASP A 55 8.80 11.52 9.29
C ASP A 55 10.31 11.25 9.32
N GLN A 56 11.02 11.92 10.23
CA GLN A 56 12.47 11.71 10.43
C GLN A 56 12.84 10.29 10.90
N SER A 57 11.84 9.53 11.40
CA SER A 57 11.96 8.11 11.79
C SER A 57 11.59 7.17 10.66
N TRP A 58 11.38 7.70 9.45
CA TRP A 58 10.97 6.95 8.26
C TRP A 58 9.65 6.19 8.47
N ARG A 59 8.76 6.73 9.30
CA ARG A 59 7.41 6.22 9.59
C ARG A 59 6.34 7.13 9.01
N PRO A 60 5.08 6.69 8.84
CA PRO A 60 4.02 7.55 8.31
C PRO A 60 3.92 8.88 9.06
N ALA A 61 3.94 9.99 8.32
CA ALA A 61 3.80 11.34 8.88
C ALA A 61 2.39 11.89 8.57
N PRO A 62 1.48 12.03 9.55
CA PRO A 62 0.10 12.47 9.33
C PRO A 62 -0.01 14.00 9.16
N VAL A 63 0.70 14.57 8.18
CA VAL A 63 0.92 16.02 7.99
C VAL A 63 0.11 16.66 6.86
N ILE A 64 -0.81 15.93 6.20
CA ILE A 64 -1.55 16.47 5.04
C ILE A 64 -2.33 17.74 5.37
N THR A 65 -2.82 17.86 6.61
CA THR A 65 -3.62 18.99 7.09
C THR A 65 -2.82 20.28 7.17
N GLU A 66 -1.51 20.17 7.32
CA GLU A 66 -0.53 21.25 7.38
C GLU A 66 0.10 21.50 6.00
N VAL A 67 0.37 20.44 5.24
CA VAL A 67 1.04 20.51 3.93
C VAL A 67 0.12 21.05 2.83
N LEU A 68 -1.11 20.54 2.69
CA LEU A 68 -1.98 20.88 1.56
C LEU A 68 -2.33 22.38 1.49
N PRO A 69 -2.63 23.10 2.59
CA PRO A 69 -2.91 24.54 2.53
C PRO A 69 -1.75 25.39 1.98
N GLU A 70 -0.51 24.89 2.07
CA GLU A 70 0.69 25.53 1.49
C GLU A 70 0.93 25.18 0.02
N LEU A 71 0.14 24.26 -0.54
CA LEU A 71 0.14 23.84 -1.94
C LEU A 71 -1.20 24.25 -2.58
N PRO A 72 -1.45 25.54 -2.85
CA PRO A 72 -2.74 26.02 -3.35
C PRO A 72 -3.03 25.60 -4.80
N ASP A 73 -2.06 24.98 -5.48
CA ASP A 73 -2.22 24.49 -6.84
C ASP A 73 -3.28 23.36 -6.88
N PRO A 74 -4.28 23.44 -7.77
CA PRO A 74 -5.40 22.50 -7.82
C PRO A 74 -5.02 21.07 -8.22
N HIS A 75 -3.79 20.82 -8.67
CA HIS A 75 -3.30 19.47 -8.94
C HIS A 75 -3.19 18.64 -7.65
N PHE A 76 -2.92 19.28 -6.51
CA PHE A 76 -2.78 18.60 -5.22
C PHE A 76 -4.14 18.37 -4.55
N THR A 77 -4.36 17.16 -4.05
CA THR A 77 -5.56 16.82 -3.26
C THR A 77 -5.24 15.82 -2.16
N THR A 78 -6.14 15.72 -1.18
CA THR A 78 -6.00 14.76 -0.08
C THR A 78 -6.40 13.36 -0.49
N GLU A 79 -5.78 12.37 0.15
CA GLU A 79 -6.24 10.98 0.13
C GLU A 79 -6.91 10.55 1.45
N TYR A 80 -7.31 9.28 1.55
CA TYR A 80 -8.06 8.71 2.68
C TYR A 80 -7.33 8.86 4.03
N ALA A 81 -6.03 8.63 4.06
CA ALA A 81 -5.17 8.75 5.24
C ALA A 81 -4.43 10.09 5.30
N ARG A 82 -4.18 10.59 6.51
CA ARG A 82 -3.51 11.88 6.77
C ARG A 82 -2.05 11.93 6.33
N PHE A 83 -1.46 10.77 6.07
CA PHE A 83 -0.10 10.64 5.58
C PHE A 83 -0.03 10.40 4.07
N ASN A 84 -1.15 10.46 3.33
CA ASN A 84 -1.16 10.34 1.88
C ASN A 84 -1.58 11.65 1.19
N MET A 85 -1.13 11.81 -0.05
CA MET A 85 -1.54 12.87 -0.96
C MET A 85 -1.71 12.32 -2.37
N GLU A 86 -2.56 12.95 -3.17
CA GLU A 86 -2.73 12.66 -4.60
C GLU A 86 -2.41 13.91 -5.44
N ILE A 87 -1.76 13.72 -6.58
CA ILE A 87 -1.46 14.73 -7.59
C ILE A 87 -2.17 14.31 -8.88
N ASN A 88 -3.11 15.11 -9.37
CA ASN A 88 -3.84 14.85 -10.62
C ASN A 88 -3.21 15.64 -11.75
N LEU A 89 -2.52 14.99 -12.70
CA LEU A 89 -1.84 15.69 -13.80
C LEU A 89 -2.77 16.03 -14.96
N ASP A 90 -2.49 17.16 -15.59
CA ASP A 90 -3.17 17.58 -16.82
C ASP A 90 -2.97 16.57 -17.97
N PRO A 91 -4.02 16.30 -18.77
CA PRO A 91 -3.92 15.42 -19.92
C PRO A 91 -3.05 16.03 -21.01
N MET A 92 -2.33 15.19 -21.75
CA MET A 92 -1.47 15.58 -22.87
C MET A 92 -1.70 14.66 -24.07
N LEU A 93 -1.42 15.16 -25.27
CA LEU A 93 -1.49 14.34 -26.48
C LEU A 93 -0.49 13.19 -26.41
N PHE A 94 -0.89 12.01 -26.85
CA PHE A 94 -0.05 10.82 -26.88
C PHE A 94 0.78 10.76 -28.16
N SER A 95 1.81 11.59 -28.24
CA SER A 95 2.72 11.73 -29.38
C SER A 95 3.95 12.55 -28.99
N GLY A 96 5.04 12.48 -29.75
CA GLY A 96 6.24 13.29 -29.52
C GLY A 96 6.95 12.93 -28.21
N ASP A 97 7.33 13.94 -27.45
CA ASP A 97 8.07 13.89 -26.18
C ASP A 97 7.14 13.80 -24.95
N CYS A 98 5.88 13.37 -25.12
CA CYS A 98 4.89 13.40 -24.04
C CYS A 98 5.30 12.57 -22.80
N LEU A 99 6.10 11.50 -22.96
CA LEU A 99 6.58 10.70 -21.84
C LEU A 99 7.66 11.45 -21.03
N SER A 100 8.61 12.08 -21.72
CA SER A 100 9.56 13.01 -21.10
C SER A 100 8.87 14.20 -20.43
N GLN A 101 7.82 14.76 -21.03
CA GLN A 101 7.01 15.81 -20.40
C GLN A 101 6.27 15.31 -19.16
N LEU A 102 5.72 14.09 -19.18
CA LEU A 102 5.09 13.45 -18.02
C LEU A 102 6.10 13.30 -16.87
N GLU A 103 7.31 12.81 -17.16
CA GLU A 103 8.40 12.73 -16.18
C GLU A 103 8.74 14.11 -15.60
N GLY A 104 8.86 15.13 -16.45
CA GLY A 104 9.17 16.51 -16.03
C GLY A 104 8.09 17.09 -15.11
N LYS A 105 6.80 16.89 -15.43
CA LYS A 105 5.68 17.32 -14.60
C LYS A 105 5.67 16.60 -13.25
N LEU A 106 5.88 15.28 -13.24
CA LEU A 106 5.99 14.51 -12.00
C LEU A 106 7.14 15.04 -11.11
N ARG A 107 8.33 15.26 -11.68
CA ARG A 107 9.47 15.84 -10.96
C ARG A 107 9.13 17.21 -10.37
N TYR A 108 8.44 18.06 -11.12
CA TYR A 108 8.02 19.38 -10.65
C TYR A 108 7.07 19.29 -9.45
N TYR A 109 5.93 18.61 -9.61
CA TYR A 109 4.91 18.57 -8.55
C TYR A 109 5.37 17.79 -7.30
N LEU A 110 6.12 16.70 -7.48
CA LEU A 110 6.71 15.98 -6.35
C LEU A 110 7.81 16.81 -5.66
N GLY A 111 8.55 17.62 -6.42
CA GLY A 111 9.52 18.57 -5.87
C GLY A 111 8.87 19.65 -5.01
N GLU A 112 7.76 20.23 -5.47
CA GLU A 112 6.98 21.20 -4.70
C GLU A 112 6.41 20.55 -3.42
N ALA A 113 5.86 19.33 -3.53
CA ALA A 113 5.38 18.56 -2.39
C ALA A 113 6.48 18.29 -1.36
N GLU A 114 7.66 17.84 -1.80
CA GLU A 114 8.83 17.59 -0.95
C GLU A 114 9.31 18.87 -0.27
N ALA A 115 9.36 20.00 -1.00
CA ALA A 115 9.81 21.28 -0.46
C ALA A 115 8.89 21.77 0.69
N VAL A 116 7.57 21.60 0.55
CA VAL A 116 6.61 21.94 1.62
C VAL A 116 6.66 20.91 2.75
N ALA A 117 6.69 19.61 2.44
CA ALA A 117 6.76 18.56 3.45
C ALA A 117 7.96 18.71 4.40
N ARG A 118 9.12 19.12 3.86
CA ARG A 118 10.34 19.36 4.65
C ARG A 118 10.15 20.45 5.72
N LYS A 119 9.35 21.47 5.46
CA LYS A 119 9.04 22.52 6.46
C LYS A 119 8.29 21.94 7.67
N HIS A 120 7.58 20.84 7.45
CA HIS A 120 6.81 20.10 8.45
C HIS A 120 7.53 18.83 8.95
N ASN A 121 8.86 18.76 8.78
CA ASN A 121 9.70 17.62 9.18
C ASN A 121 9.27 16.28 8.56
N ALA A 122 8.72 16.33 7.34
CA ALA A 122 8.31 15.16 6.58
C ALA A 122 8.99 15.11 5.21
N HIS A 123 8.97 13.92 4.62
CA HIS A 123 9.53 13.61 3.31
C HIS A 123 8.51 12.85 2.46
N VAL A 124 8.52 13.08 1.16
CA VAL A 124 7.70 12.39 0.16
C VAL A 124 8.37 11.09 -0.24
N LEU A 125 7.60 10.01 -0.20
CA LEU A 125 8.04 8.68 -0.61
C LEU A 125 7.04 8.05 -1.58
N LEU A 126 7.57 7.43 -2.63
CA LEU A 126 6.81 6.70 -3.64
C LEU A 126 6.96 5.19 -3.38
N VAL A 127 5.94 4.59 -2.77
CA VAL A 127 5.90 3.15 -2.51
C VAL A 127 4.47 2.67 -2.36
N GLY A 128 4.12 1.54 -2.98
CA GLY A 128 2.74 1.07 -2.99
C GLY A 128 2.17 0.81 -1.59
N ILE A 129 2.95 0.21 -0.69
CA ILE A 129 2.65 0.16 0.76
C ILE A 129 3.93 0.43 1.51
N LEU A 130 3.88 1.38 2.45
CA LEU A 130 5.03 1.74 3.26
C LEU A 130 5.46 0.56 4.18
N PRO A 131 6.69 0.04 4.05
CA PRO A 131 7.17 -1.07 4.88
C PRO A 131 7.15 -0.82 6.39
N THR A 132 7.31 0.43 6.83
CA THR A 132 7.31 0.84 8.25
C THR A 132 5.92 1.16 8.81
N LEU A 133 4.85 1.02 7.99
CA LEU A 133 3.47 1.19 8.44
C LEU A 133 3.14 0.23 9.59
N ARG A 134 2.57 0.75 10.68
CA ARG A 134 2.12 -0.01 11.85
C ARG A 134 0.61 -0.08 11.92
N ARG A 135 0.11 -0.92 12.83
CA ARG A 135 -1.33 -1.03 13.11
C ARG A 135 -1.93 0.29 13.60
N SER A 136 -1.24 0.99 14.50
CA SER A 136 -1.65 2.29 15.03
C SER A 136 -1.79 3.38 13.97
N ASP A 137 -1.06 3.25 12.85
CA ASP A 137 -1.07 4.26 11.81
C ASP A 137 -2.37 4.21 10.98
N VAL A 138 -3.08 3.06 10.95
CA VAL A 138 -4.33 2.86 10.22
C VAL A 138 -5.59 2.89 11.10
N GLU A 139 -5.51 3.57 12.25
CA GLU A 139 -6.65 3.88 13.12
C GLU A 139 -7.35 5.19 12.73
N LEU A 140 -8.65 5.33 13.04
CA LEU A 140 -9.52 6.40 12.53
C LEU A 140 -9.02 7.83 12.82
N GLU A 141 -8.17 8.01 13.83
CA GLU A 141 -7.50 9.26 14.18
C GLU A 141 -6.59 9.77 13.06
N ASN A 142 -6.08 8.85 12.23
CA ASN A 142 -5.25 9.14 11.06
C ASN A 142 -6.06 9.25 9.76
N MET A 143 -7.40 9.22 9.81
CA MET A 143 -8.23 9.51 8.65
C MET A 143 -8.23 11.01 8.35
N THR A 144 -8.13 11.36 7.08
CA THR A 144 -8.23 12.76 6.64
C THR A 144 -9.58 13.35 7.08
N PRO A 145 -9.62 14.53 7.73
CA PRO A 145 -10.82 15.06 8.38
C PRO A 145 -11.83 15.69 7.41
N LEU A 146 -12.12 15.02 6.29
CA LEU A 146 -13.14 15.43 5.32
C LEU A 146 -14.46 14.67 5.53
N PRO A 147 -15.63 15.36 5.48
CA PRO A 147 -16.94 14.73 5.65
C PRO A 147 -17.18 13.54 4.72
N ARG A 148 -16.66 13.60 3.49
CA ARG A 148 -16.84 12.54 2.48
C ARG A 148 -16.28 11.19 2.93
N TYR A 149 -15.12 11.18 3.59
CA TYR A 149 -14.43 9.95 3.98
C TYR A 149 -15.14 9.27 5.13
N ARG A 150 -15.49 10.03 6.17
CA ARG A 150 -16.34 9.59 7.28
C ARG A 150 -17.64 8.98 6.77
N LEU A 151 -18.29 9.64 5.80
CA LEU A 151 -19.54 9.18 5.22
C LEU A 151 -19.40 7.81 4.55
N ILE A 152 -18.35 7.64 3.75
CA ILE A 152 -18.07 6.38 3.07
C ILE A 152 -17.77 5.28 4.09
N THR A 153 -16.97 5.56 5.13
CA THR A 153 -16.70 4.62 6.23
C THR A 153 -17.99 4.14 6.87
N GLU A 154 -18.84 5.08 7.31
CA GLU A 154 -20.09 4.78 8.01
C GLU A 154 -21.03 3.92 7.15
N ILE A 155 -21.15 4.26 5.85
CA ILE A 155 -21.98 3.49 4.92
C ILE A 155 -21.42 2.08 4.74
N MET A 156 -20.12 1.94 4.48
CA MET A 156 -19.48 0.65 4.22
C MET A 156 -19.52 -0.26 5.45
N THR A 157 -19.16 0.26 6.63
CA THR A 157 -19.23 -0.48 7.90
C THR A 157 -20.67 -0.92 8.20
N LYS A 158 -21.66 -0.05 8.00
CA LYS A 158 -23.08 -0.40 8.17
C LYS A 158 -23.54 -1.47 7.18
N MET A 159 -23.08 -1.42 5.93
CA MET A 159 -23.40 -2.43 4.92
C MET A 159 -22.79 -3.79 5.25
N ARG A 160 -21.54 -3.81 5.70
CA ARG A 160 -20.83 -5.02 6.12
C ARG A 160 -21.48 -5.65 7.36
N GLY A 161 -21.87 -4.83 8.33
CA GLY A 161 -22.55 -5.26 9.57
C GLY A 161 -21.68 -6.07 10.54
N SER A 162 -20.37 -6.16 10.28
CA SER A 162 -19.37 -6.88 11.06
C SER A 162 -17.99 -6.24 10.79
N PRO A 163 -16.96 -6.51 11.61
CA PRO A 163 -15.60 -6.12 11.28
C PRO A 163 -15.17 -6.65 9.90
N PHE A 164 -14.36 -5.86 9.19
CA PHE A 164 -13.64 -6.30 7.99
C PHE A 164 -12.60 -7.33 8.41
N GLU A 165 -12.47 -8.40 7.64
CA GLU A 165 -11.53 -9.49 7.93
C GLU A 165 -10.46 -9.52 6.86
N PHE A 166 -9.21 -9.56 7.30
CA PHE A 166 -8.04 -9.59 6.45
C PHE A 166 -7.35 -10.92 6.62
N ARG A 167 -7.16 -11.64 5.51
CA ARG A 167 -6.34 -12.85 5.42
C ARG A 167 -5.49 -12.75 4.18
N ILE A 168 -4.21 -12.46 4.38
CA ILE A 168 -3.22 -12.33 3.31
C ILE A 168 -2.04 -13.23 3.64
N GLU A 169 -1.67 -14.08 2.68
CA GLU A 169 -0.64 -15.10 2.84
C GLU A 169 0.49 -14.86 1.83
N GLY A 170 1.71 -14.74 2.34
CA GLY A 170 2.95 -14.67 1.56
C GLY A 170 4.05 -15.51 2.22
N THR A 171 5.23 -14.93 2.40
CA THR A 171 6.28 -15.60 3.19
C THR A 171 5.92 -15.61 4.68
N ASP A 172 5.30 -14.54 5.15
CA ASP A 172 4.62 -14.45 6.43
C ASP A 172 3.10 -14.47 6.21
N GLN A 173 2.32 -14.45 7.29
CA GLN A 173 0.86 -14.40 7.24
C GLN A 173 0.33 -13.22 8.06
N LEU A 174 -0.69 -12.54 7.52
CA LEU A 174 -1.49 -11.55 8.23
C LEU A 174 -2.94 -12.03 8.30
N ILE A 175 -3.40 -12.27 9.53
CA ILE A 175 -4.82 -12.49 9.85
C ILE A 175 -5.22 -11.45 10.89
N THR A 176 -6.12 -10.54 10.53
CA THR A 176 -6.59 -9.51 11.45
C THR A 176 -8.02 -9.09 11.14
N LYS A 177 -8.63 -8.35 12.06
CA LYS A 177 -9.94 -7.73 11.88
C LYS A 177 -9.87 -6.24 12.19
N ASP A 178 -10.64 -5.45 11.46
CA ASP A 178 -10.79 -4.02 11.71
C ASP A 178 -12.28 -3.62 11.68
N ALA A 179 -12.66 -2.69 12.53
CA ALA A 179 -14.00 -2.09 12.54
C ALA A 179 -14.20 -1.06 11.42
N ASN A 180 -13.13 -0.58 10.78
CA ASN A 180 -13.17 0.49 9.81
C ASN A 180 -12.39 0.16 8.51
N VAL A 181 -12.50 1.04 7.51
CA VAL A 181 -11.94 0.82 6.16
C VAL A 181 -10.58 1.48 5.92
N LEU A 182 -10.00 2.17 6.92
CA LEU A 182 -8.77 2.96 6.78
C LEU A 182 -7.52 2.13 6.48
N PHE A 183 -7.56 0.81 6.65
CA PHE A 183 -6.55 -0.09 6.08
C PHE A 183 -6.35 0.15 4.57
N GLU A 184 -7.38 0.61 3.86
CA GLU A 184 -7.28 1.05 2.47
C GLU A 184 -6.30 2.21 2.26
N GLY A 185 -6.19 3.13 3.23
CA GLY A 185 -5.23 4.24 3.21
C GLY A 185 -3.76 3.80 3.30
N SER A 186 -3.48 2.50 3.44
CA SER A 186 -2.11 1.96 3.31
C SER A 186 -1.63 1.93 1.87
N ASN A 187 -2.55 1.99 0.90
CA ASN A 187 -2.25 1.83 -0.52
C ASN A 187 -1.93 3.18 -1.16
N THR A 188 -0.89 3.23 -1.98
CA THR A 188 -0.67 4.30 -2.96
C THR A 188 -0.50 3.70 -4.36
N SER A 189 -0.86 4.46 -5.38
CA SER A 189 -0.89 4.04 -6.77
C SER A 189 -0.39 5.12 -7.73
N PHE A 190 0.03 4.69 -8.91
CA PHE A 190 0.30 5.56 -10.05
C PHE A 190 -0.66 5.20 -11.17
N GLN A 191 -1.76 5.94 -11.28
CA GLN A 191 -2.86 5.59 -12.18
C GLN A 191 -2.64 6.25 -13.54
N VAL A 192 -2.79 5.50 -14.63
CA VAL A 192 -2.54 6.01 -15.99
C VAL A 192 -3.82 5.96 -16.80
N HIS A 193 -4.15 7.07 -17.46
CA HIS A 193 -5.34 7.20 -18.29
C HIS A 193 -4.95 7.17 -19.76
N TYR A 194 -5.73 6.46 -20.56
CA TYR A 194 -5.60 6.40 -22.01
C TYR A 194 -6.95 6.67 -22.67
N GLN A 195 -7.05 7.75 -23.45
CA GLN A 195 -8.24 8.06 -24.24
C GLN A 195 -8.36 7.08 -25.41
N VAL A 196 -9.56 6.54 -25.59
CA VAL A 196 -9.85 5.50 -26.59
C VAL A 196 -10.98 5.95 -27.48
N ASP A 197 -10.87 5.64 -28.78
CA ASP A 197 -11.96 5.86 -29.73
C ASP A 197 -13.18 5.02 -29.33
N PRO A 198 -14.40 5.57 -29.38
CA PRO A 198 -15.62 4.83 -29.04
C PRO A 198 -15.76 3.48 -29.75
N ASP A 199 -15.33 3.37 -31.00
CA ASP A 199 -15.47 2.15 -31.81
C ASP A 199 -14.42 1.09 -31.44
N ASP A 200 -13.26 1.51 -30.91
CA ASP A 200 -12.20 0.63 -30.41
C ASP A 200 -12.34 0.31 -28.90
N PHE A 201 -13.35 0.88 -28.22
CA PHE A 201 -13.40 0.81 -26.77
C PHE A 201 -13.47 -0.62 -26.22
N VAL A 202 -14.28 -1.50 -26.84
CA VAL A 202 -14.45 -2.88 -26.36
C VAL A 202 -13.17 -3.72 -26.56
N PRO A 203 -12.58 -3.78 -27.77
CA PRO A 203 -11.28 -4.42 -27.96
C PRO A 203 -10.20 -3.86 -27.02
N ALA A 204 -10.12 -2.54 -26.87
CA ALA A 204 -9.11 -1.91 -26.02
C ALA A 204 -9.30 -2.26 -24.55
N TYR A 205 -10.54 -2.23 -24.05
CA TYR A 205 -10.83 -2.57 -22.66
C TYR A 205 -10.52 -4.04 -22.35
N ASN A 206 -10.90 -4.96 -23.24
CA ASN A 206 -10.57 -6.38 -23.07
C ASN A 206 -9.06 -6.62 -23.17
N TRP A 207 -8.37 -5.91 -24.06
CA TRP A 207 -6.91 -5.97 -24.14
C TRP A 207 -6.22 -5.45 -22.89
N ALA A 208 -6.67 -4.30 -22.35
CA ALA A 208 -6.16 -3.74 -21.10
C ALA A 208 -6.23 -4.76 -19.95
N GLN A 209 -7.35 -5.48 -19.85
CA GLN A 209 -7.54 -6.56 -18.88
C GLN A 209 -6.55 -7.71 -19.10
N ALA A 210 -6.35 -8.16 -20.35
CA ALA A 210 -5.42 -9.24 -20.66
C ALA A 210 -3.96 -8.90 -20.33
N VAL A 211 -3.49 -7.70 -20.69
CA VAL A 211 -2.11 -7.25 -20.46
C VAL A 211 -1.84 -6.78 -19.02
N THR A 212 -2.86 -6.72 -18.18
CA THR A 212 -2.70 -6.34 -16.77
C THR A 212 -1.73 -7.28 -16.04
N ALA A 213 -1.72 -8.57 -16.37
CA ALA A 213 -0.85 -9.55 -15.71
C ALA A 213 0.65 -9.37 -16.02
N PRO A 214 1.11 -9.32 -17.29
CA PRO A 214 2.51 -9.02 -17.58
C PRO A 214 2.94 -7.65 -17.08
N LEU A 215 2.08 -6.63 -17.16
CA LEU A 215 2.35 -5.31 -16.58
C LEU A 215 2.61 -5.38 -15.07
N MET A 216 1.71 -6.03 -14.33
CA MET A 216 1.80 -6.16 -12.88
C MET A 216 3.07 -6.89 -12.46
N ALA A 217 3.46 -7.96 -13.16
CA ALA A 217 4.64 -8.75 -12.81
C ALA A 217 5.92 -7.88 -12.77
N SER A 218 6.12 -7.00 -13.74
CA SER A 218 7.30 -6.11 -13.83
C SER A 218 7.21 -4.85 -12.97
N ALA A 219 6.01 -4.51 -12.45
CA ALA A 219 5.75 -3.26 -11.76
C ALA A 219 5.54 -3.41 -10.23
N THR A 220 5.58 -4.62 -9.68
CA THR A 220 5.33 -4.84 -8.23
C THR A 220 6.21 -3.96 -7.32
N ASN A 221 5.58 -3.29 -6.34
CA ASN A 221 6.24 -2.40 -5.37
C ASN A 221 5.56 -2.32 -3.98
N SER A 222 4.82 -3.34 -3.55
CA SER A 222 4.18 -3.37 -2.22
C SER A 222 4.26 -4.74 -1.51
N PRO A 223 5.46 -5.21 -1.12
CA PRO A 223 5.62 -6.58 -0.64
C PRO A 223 5.35 -6.78 0.86
N MET A 224 5.21 -5.69 1.62
CA MET A 224 5.12 -5.72 3.08
C MET A 224 3.91 -4.93 3.58
N LEU A 225 3.33 -5.38 4.69
CA LEU A 225 2.24 -4.70 5.39
C LEU A 225 2.34 -5.04 6.89
N VAL A 226 2.38 -4.02 7.75
CA VAL A 226 2.41 -4.17 9.22
C VAL A 226 3.48 -5.19 9.68
N GLY A 227 4.70 -5.06 9.15
CA GLY A 227 5.83 -5.93 9.50
C GLY A 227 5.79 -7.36 8.94
N LYS A 228 4.84 -7.68 8.05
CA LYS A 228 4.71 -9.00 7.43
C LYS A 228 5.10 -8.95 5.95
N ARG A 229 5.88 -9.92 5.48
CA ARG A 229 6.19 -10.13 4.06
C ARG A 229 5.07 -10.94 3.40
N LEU A 230 4.30 -10.30 2.53
CA LEU A 230 3.06 -10.85 1.99
C LEU A 230 3.20 -11.10 0.47
N TRP A 231 2.24 -10.65 -0.34
CA TRP A 231 2.27 -10.79 -1.79
C TRP A 231 3.29 -9.84 -2.39
N ARG A 232 3.83 -10.11 -3.57
CA ARG A 232 4.69 -9.12 -4.27
C ARG A 232 3.94 -7.81 -4.49
N GLU A 233 2.64 -7.86 -4.74
CA GLU A 233 1.76 -6.70 -4.77
C GLU A 233 0.58 -6.87 -3.79
N THR A 234 0.87 -6.67 -2.51
CA THR A 234 -0.09 -6.78 -1.41
C THR A 234 -1.29 -5.83 -1.54
N ARG A 235 -1.15 -4.67 -2.20
CA ARG A 235 -2.26 -3.74 -2.42
C ARG A 235 -3.47 -4.39 -3.06
N ILE A 236 -3.25 -5.36 -3.97
CA ILE A 236 -4.34 -6.04 -4.66
C ILE A 236 -5.23 -6.79 -3.67
N ALA A 237 -4.62 -7.58 -2.78
CA ALA A 237 -5.35 -8.34 -1.77
C ALA A 237 -5.90 -7.43 -0.66
N LEU A 238 -5.12 -6.44 -0.22
CA LEU A 238 -5.51 -5.51 0.83
C LEU A 238 -6.74 -4.71 0.42
N PHE A 239 -6.73 -4.08 -0.76
CA PHE A 239 -7.85 -3.27 -1.22
C PHE A 239 -9.11 -4.11 -1.42
N GLN A 240 -8.98 -5.33 -1.96
CA GLN A 240 -10.10 -6.24 -2.12
C GLN A 240 -10.80 -6.59 -0.79
N GLN A 241 -10.05 -6.64 0.31
CA GLN A 241 -10.56 -7.05 1.62
C GLN A 241 -10.97 -5.84 2.49
N SER A 242 -10.28 -4.70 2.39
CA SER A 242 -10.50 -3.51 3.22
C SER A 242 -11.83 -2.80 2.97
N VAL A 243 -12.36 -2.87 1.75
CA VAL A 243 -13.64 -2.25 1.37
C VAL A 243 -14.70 -3.28 0.96
N ASP A 244 -14.52 -4.55 1.33
CA ASP A 244 -15.50 -5.59 1.01
C ASP A 244 -16.74 -5.45 1.88
N THR A 245 -17.81 -4.87 1.33
CA THR A 245 -19.07 -4.70 2.04
C THR A 245 -19.91 -5.97 2.17
N ARG A 246 -19.48 -7.11 1.59
CA ARG A 246 -20.28 -8.33 1.54
C ARG A 246 -20.28 -9.05 2.89
N ASN A 247 -21.47 -9.52 3.31
CA ASN A 247 -21.61 -10.45 4.43
C ASN A 247 -21.71 -11.91 3.96
N THR A 248 -21.74 -12.87 4.89
CA THR A 248 -21.82 -14.30 4.60
C THR A 248 -22.96 -14.67 3.65
N ALA A 249 -24.15 -14.08 3.82
CA ALA A 249 -25.31 -14.36 2.95
C ALA A 249 -25.10 -13.82 1.53
N GLU A 250 -24.40 -12.70 1.38
CA GLU A 250 -24.06 -12.13 0.08
C GLU A 250 -22.92 -12.89 -0.63
N LEU A 251 -21.96 -13.43 0.13
CA LEU A 251 -20.92 -14.32 -0.40
C LEU A 251 -21.52 -15.62 -0.94
N ILE A 252 -22.46 -16.24 -0.21
CA ILE A 252 -23.18 -17.44 -0.66
C ILE A 252 -23.98 -17.16 -1.95
N ARG A 253 -24.44 -15.92 -2.14
CA ARG A 253 -25.14 -15.47 -3.35
C ARG A 253 -24.21 -14.98 -4.46
N GLU A 254 -22.91 -15.21 -4.31
CA GLU A 254 -21.88 -14.81 -5.27
C GLU A 254 -21.95 -13.32 -5.68
N ARG A 255 -22.33 -12.46 -4.74
CA ARG A 255 -22.34 -11.02 -5.02
C ARG A 255 -20.93 -10.54 -5.35
N CYS A 256 -20.85 -9.70 -6.38
CA CYS A 256 -19.60 -9.14 -6.84
C CYS A 256 -19.05 -8.14 -5.80
N PRO A 257 -17.76 -8.21 -5.43
CA PRO A 257 -17.12 -7.18 -4.62
C PRO A 257 -17.03 -5.87 -5.40
N ARG A 258 -16.89 -4.75 -4.68
CA ARG A 258 -16.69 -3.43 -5.31
C ARG A 258 -15.30 -3.30 -5.93
N VAL A 259 -14.29 -3.91 -5.33
CA VAL A 259 -12.95 -4.04 -5.91
C VAL A 259 -12.90 -5.33 -6.71
N SER A 260 -12.65 -5.23 -8.01
CA SER A 260 -12.65 -6.42 -8.86
C SER A 260 -11.82 -6.27 -10.12
N PHE A 261 -11.30 -7.40 -10.61
CA PHE A 261 -10.76 -7.51 -11.97
C PHE A 261 -11.91 -7.42 -13.01
N GLY A 262 -13.00 -8.16 -12.74
CA GLY A 262 -14.20 -8.21 -13.54
C GLY A 262 -14.86 -9.58 -13.43
N THR A 263 -15.93 -9.80 -14.19
CA THR A 263 -16.69 -11.06 -14.20
C THR A 263 -16.81 -11.68 -15.59
N GLY A 264 -16.17 -11.08 -16.60
CA GLY A 264 -16.26 -11.51 -17.99
C GLY A 264 -15.74 -10.43 -18.94
N TRP A 265 -15.49 -10.84 -20.19
CA TRP A 265 -15.14 -9.93 -21.28
C TRP A 265 -16.32 -9.05 -21.66
N VAL A 266 -16.03 -7.79 -22.00
CA VAL A 266 -17.01 -6.86 -22.58
C VAL A 266 -17.33 -7.31 -24.00
N GLN A 267 -18.60 -7.24 -24.41
CA GLN A 267 -19.07 -7.84 -25.66
C GLN A 267 -19.46 -6.79 -26.70
N GLN A 268 -20.32 -5.84 -26.35
CA GLN A 268 -20.95 -4.95 -27.34
C GLN A 268 -20.55 -3.50 -27.16
N SER A 269 -20.55 -3.00 -25.93
CA SER A 269 -20.36 -1.57 -25.68
C SER A 269 -19.82 -1.30 -24.27
N ILE A 270 -19.24 -0.10 -24.07
CA ILE A 270 -18.99 0.46 -22.74
C ILE A 270 -20.24 0.43 -21.85
N LEU A 271 -21.44 0.52 -22.44
CA LEU A 271 -22.71 0.43 -21.70
C LEU A 271 -22.86 -0.90 -20.96
N ASP A 272 -22.28 -2.01 -21.45
CA ASP A 272 -22.32 -3.31 -20.78
C ASP A 272 -21.65 -3.26 -19.41
N ILE A 273 -20.57 -2.48 -19.31
CA ILE A 273 -19.82 -2.27 -18.06
C ILE A 273 -20.73 -1.60 -17.04
N TYR A 274 -21.34 -0.46 -17.41
CA TYR A 274 -22.18 0.32 -16.51
C TYR A 274 -23.49 -0.41 -16.16
N ARG A 275 -24.14 -1.05 -17.13
CA ARG A 275 -25.36 -1.85 -16.93
C ARG A 275 -25.10 -3.02 -15.98
N SER A 276 -24.00 -3.76 -16.19
CA SER A 276 -23.62 -4.86 -15.29
C SER A 276 -23.31 -4.34 -13.87
N GLN A 277 -22.61 -3.21 -13.74
CA GLN A 277 -22.32 -2.62 -12.43
C GLN A 277 -23.60 -2.17 -11.72
N LEU A 278 -24.52 -1.50 -12.43
CA LEU A 278 -25.80 -1.04 -11.89
C LEU A 278 -26.66 -2.21 -11.40
N ALA A 279 -26.67 -3.32 -12.13
CA ALA A 279 -27.40 -4.54 -11.75
C ALA A 279 -26.82 -5.23 -10.51
N ARG A 280 -25.51 -5.09 -10.25
CA ARG A 280 -24.79 -5.82 -9.20
C ARG A 280 -24.57 -5.02 -7.91
N HIS A 281 -24.50 -3.69 -7.99
CA HIS A 281 -24.12 -2.83 -6.86
C HIS A 281 -25.23 -1.87 -6.43
N ARG A 282 -25.32 -1.65 -5.12
CA ARG A 282 -26.19 -0.62 -4.53
C ARG A 282 -25.51 0.76 -4.64
N LEU A 283 -26.31 1.82 -4.77
CA LEU A 283 -25.81 3.19 -4.68
C LEU A 283 -25.38 3.49 -3.23
N LEU A 284 -24.14 3.96 -3.05
CA LEU A 284 -23.65 4.47 -1.76
C LEU A 284 -23.93 5.97 -1.63
N LEU A 285 -23.51 6.71 -2.66
CA LEU A 285 -23.54 8.16 -2.72
C LEU A 285 -24.39 8.59 -3.93
N GLY A 286 -24.95 9.79 -3.84
CA GLY A 286 -25.60 10.46 -4.96
C GLY A 286 -25.16 11.92 -5.07
N PRO A 287 -25.37 12.58 -6.21
CA PRO A 287 -25.04 13.98 -6.37
C PRO A 287 -25.96 14.86 -5.49
N SER A 288 -25.41 15.93 -4.91
CA SER A 288 -26.22 16.97 -4.27
C SER A 288 -26.84 17.93 -5.28
N THR A 289 -26.28 18.03 -6.48
CA THR A 289 -26.79 18.83 -7.61
C THR A 289 -27.61 17.99 -8.58
N THR A 290 -28.65 18.59 -9.15
CA THR A 290 -29.52 17.96 -10.15
C THR A 290 -29.26 18.58 -11.52
N GLU A 291 -28.54 17.87 -12.39
CA GLU A 291 -28.47 18.16 -13.83
C GLU A 291 -29.38 17.15 -14.53
N ASP A 292 -30.33 17.59 -15.36
CA ASP A 292 -31.09 16.65 -16.20
C ASP A 292 -30.30 16.42 -17.50
N ALA A 293 -29.54 15.32 -17.55
CA ALA A 293 -28.61 15.06 -18.65
C ALA A 293 -29.28 14.99 -20.02
N LEU A 294 -30.53 14.53 -20.08
CA LEU A 294 -31.29 14.46 -21.34
C LEU A 294 -31.69 15.86 -21.82
N LYS A 295 -32.12 16.75 -20.92
CA LYS A 295 -32.44 18.14 -21.28
C LYS A 295 -31.22 18.93 -21.74
N VAL A 296 -30.06 18.70 -21.10
CA VAL A 296 -28.79 19.30 -21.56
C VAL A 296 -28.48 18.86 -22.98
N LEU A 297 -28.63 17.56 -23.26
CA LEU A 297 -28.39 16.99 -24.58
C LEU A 297 -29.40 17.47 -25.64
N GLU A 298 -30.68 17.60 -25.28
CA GLU A 298 -31.73 18.18 -26.14
C GLU A 298 -31.47 19.65 -26.46
N GLY A 299 -30.88 20.40 -25.53
CA GLY A 299 -30.44 21.78 -25.72
C GLY A 299 -29.14 21.93 -26.52
N GLY A 300 -28.55 20.83 -27.01
CA GLY A 300 -27.30 20.83 -27.78
C GLY A 300 -26.01 20.90 -26.92
N GLY A 301 -26.13 20.81 -25.59
CA GLY A 301 -25.00 20.74 -24.67
C GLY A 301 -24.52 19.31 -24.42
N ILE A 302 -23.34 19.19 -23.81
CA ILE A 302 -22.78 17.89 -23.39
C ILE A 302 -22.93 17.75 -21.87
N PRO A 303 -23.71 16.77 -21.37
CA PRO A 303 -23.97 16.62 -19.94
C PRO A 303 -22.75 16.07 -19.19
N LYS A 304 -22.60 16.45 -17.92
CA LYS A 304 -21.47 16.03 -17.08
C LYS A 304 -21.63 14.62 -16.50
N LEU A 305 -22.84 14.06 -16.58
CA LEU A 305 -23.17 12.71 -16.09
C LEU A 305 -22.78 12.51 -14.61
N TYR A 306 -23.13 13.46 -13.75
CA TYR A 306 -22.70 13.47 -12.35
C TYR A 306 -23.08 12.21 -11.58
N ALA A 307 -24.29 11.67 -11.77
CA ALA A 307 -24.71 10.48 -11.03
C ALA A 307 -23.96 9.25 -11.51
N LEU A 308 -23.71 9.13 -12.82
CA LEU A 308 -22.89 8.04 -13.38
C LEU A 308 -21.45 8.10 -12.87
N ASN A 309 -20.83 9.28 -12.90
CA ASN A 309 -19.46 9.47 -12.44
C ASN A 309 -19.29 9.21 -10.94
N ILE A 310 -20.23 9.66 -10.09
CA ILE A 310 -20.23 9.35 -8.65
C ILE A 310 -20.42 7.86 -8.42
N PHE A 311 -21.35 7.22 -9.13
CA PHE A 311 -21.57 5.77 -9.00
C PHE A 311 -20.33 4.97 -9.39
N ASN A 312 -19.75 5.25 -10.55
CA ASN A 312 -18.52 4.62 -11.04
C ASN A 312 -17.33 4.89 -10.10
N GLY A 313 -17.27 6.06 -9.46
CA GLY A 313 -16.28 6.39 -8.44
C GLY A 313 -16.36 5.56 -7.15
N THR A 314 -17.46 4.85 -6.92
CA THR A 314 -17.64 3.93 -5.77
C THR A 314 -17.47 2.46 -6.14
N ILE A 315 -16.99 2.18 -7.36
CA ILE A 315 -16.69 0.84 -7.87
C ILE A 315 -15.24 0.84 -8.36
N TYR A 316 -14.42 0.01 -7.74
CA TYR A 316 -12.98 0.06 -7.86
C TYR A 316 -12.49 -1.06 -8.78
N LYS A 317 -12.69 -0.89 -10.09
CA LYS A 317 -12.16 -1.82 -11.08
C LYS A 317 -10.70 -1.54 -11.40
N TRP A 318 -9.87 -2.56 -11.49
CA TRP A 318 -8.44 -2.44 -11.81
C TRP A 318 -8.16 -1.76 -13.16
N ASN A 319 -9.01 -1.99 -14.17
CA ASN A 319 -9.13 -1.09 -15.31
C ASN A 319 -10.54 -0.51 -15.31
N ARG A 320 -10.66 0.82 -15.23
CA ARG A 320 -11.93 1.53 -15.10
C ARG A 320 -12.28 2.23 -16.41
N ALA A 321 -13.53 2.04 -16.85
CA ALA A 321 -14.10 2.78 -17.96
C ALA A 321 -14.58 4.14 -17.46
N CYS A 322 -14.12 5.22 -18.08
CA CYS A 322 -14.39 6.58 -17.64
C CYS A 322 -14.95 7.42 -18.79
N TYR A 323 -15.93 8.24 -18.45
CA TYR A 323 -16.45 9.32 -19.27
C TYR A 323 -15.80 10.64 -18.83
N GLY A 324 -15.40 11.45 -19.80
CA GLY A 324 -14.85 12.78 -19.56
C GLY A 324 -15.38 13.81 -20.54
N ILE A 325 -15.08 15.07 -20.26
CA ILE A 325 -15.30 16.19 -21.19
C ILE A 325 -14.01 17.01 -21.24
N THR A 326 -13.51 17.27 -22.44
CA THR A 326 -12.38 18.17 -22.69
C THR A 326 -12.77 19.12 -23.82
N ASP A 327 -12.52 20.42 -23.64
CA ASP A 327 -12.87 21.46 -24.62
C ASP A 327 -14.32 21.41 -25.11
N GLY A 328 -15.25 21.03 -24.22
CA GLY A 328 -16.68 20.91 -24.50
C GLY A 328 -17.09 19.65 -25.28
N LYS A 329 -16.16 18.75 -25.61
CA LYS A 329 -16.44 17.48 -26.27
C LYS A 329 -16.37 16.30 -25.30
N PRO A 330 -17.27 15.31 -25.41
CA PRO A 330 -17.21 14.11 -24.60
C PRO A 330 -16.14 13.15 -25.13
N HIS A 331 -15.46 12.44 -24.24
CA HIS A 331 -14.48 11.42 -24.58
C HIS A 331 -14.57 10.22 -23.64
N LEU A 332 -14.10 9.07 -24.14
CA LEU A 332 -13.96 7.85 -23.36
C LEU A 332 -12.50 7.58 -23.04
N ARG A 333 -12.23 7.05 -21.85
CA ARG A 333 -10.89 6.64 -21.45
C ARG A 333 -10.90 5.38 -20.61
N ILE A 334 -9.81 4.64 -20.69
CA ILE A 334 -9.49 3.54 -19.80
C ILE A 334 -8.50 4.08 -18.78
N GLU A 335 -8.84 3.94 -17.50
CA GLU A 335 -7.94 4.24 -16.39
C GLU A 335 -7.37 2.93 -15.85
N ASN A 336 -6.05 2.78 -15.97
CA ASN A 336 -5.28 1.72 -15.38
C ASN A 336 -4.94 2.09 -13.94
N ARG A 337 -5.46 1.32 -12.99
CA ARG A 337 -5.28 1.52 -11.54
C ARG A 337 -4.40 0.48 -10.88
N VAL A 338 -3.76 -0.40 -11.67
CA VAL A 338 -3.00 -1.53 -11.09
C VAL A 338 -1.61 -1.14 -10.66
N LEU A 339 -1.01 -0.11 -11.27
CA LEU A 339 0.37 0.25 -10.99
C LEU A 339 0.52 0.85 -9.57
N PRO A 340 1.50 0.38 -8.78
CA PRO A 340 1.85 1.04 -7.52
C PRO A 340 2.58 2.36 -7.77
N ALA A 341 2.58 3.23 -6.78
CA ALA A 341 3.50 4.35 -6.76
C ALA A 341 4.96 3.86 -6.67
N GLY A 342 5.85 4.56 -7.35
CA GLY A 342 7.30 4.44 -7.29
C GLY A 342 7.89 3.14 -7.87
N PRO A 343 9.10 2.77 -7.43
CA PRO A 343 9.89 3.43 -6.38
C PRO A 343 10.59 4.72 -6.85
N THR A 344 10.59 5.01 -8.15
CA THR A 344 11.05 6.28 -8.72
C THR A 344 10.11 6.79 -9.80
N ILE A 345 10.22 8.08 -10.11
CA ILE A 345 9.49 8.71 -11.21
C ILE A 345 9.84 8.06 -12.55
N VAL A 346 11.12 7.72 -12.77
CA VAL A 346 11.52 7.08 -14.03
C VAL A 346 10.96 5.66 -14.16
N ASP A 347 10.83 4.93 -13.04
CA ASP A 347 10.19 3.62 -13.02
C ASP A 347 8.68 3.71 -13.29
N GLU A 348 8.00 4.74 -12.77
CA GLU A 348 6.59 5.03 -13.01
C GLU A 348 6.32 5.34 -14.49
N VAL A 349 7.12 6.23 -15.08
CA VAL A 349 6.99 6.60 -16.50
C VAL A 349 7.36 5.42 -17.40
N ALA A 350 8.34 4.58 -17.02
CA ALA A 350 8.64 3.34 -17.73
C ALA A 350 7.46 2.36 -17.72
N ASN A 351 6.79 2.21 -16.56
CA ASN A 351 5.59 1.38 -16.45
C ASN A 351 4.43 1.93 -17.30
N ALA A 352 4.24 3.26 -17.32
CA ALA A 352 3.25 3.92 -18.16
C ALA A 352 3.55 3.72 -19.65
N ALA A 353 4.80 3.96 -20.08
CA ALA A 353 5.24 3.77 -21.46
C ALA A 353 5.00 2.33 -21.94
N PHE A 354 5.31 1.35 -21.10
CA PHE A 354 5.06 -0.06 -21.40
C PHE A 354 3.58 -0.36 -21.57
N TRP A 355 2.73 0.09 -20.65
CA TRP A 355 1.28 -0.11 -20.78
C TRP A 355 0.68 0.61 -21.98
N LEU A 356 0.97 1.91 -22.14
CA LEU A 356 0.47 2.73 -23.25
C LEU A 356 0.95 2.19 -24.61
N GLY A 357 2.20 1.76 -24.68
CA GLY A 357 2.75 1.04 -25.83
C GLY A 357 1.95 -0.22 -26.12
N MET A 358 1.72 -1.09 -25.12
CA MET A 358 0.92 -2.30 -25.34
C MET A 358 -0.49 -1.98 -25.81
N MET A 359 -1.12 -0.93 -25.26
CA MET A 359 -2.47 -0.50 -25.63
C MET A 359 -2.54 -0.06 -27.09
N LYS A 360 -1.61 0.78 -27.54
CA LYS A 360 -1.57 1.27 -28.93
C LYS A 360 -1.03 0.24 -29.93
N GLY A 361 -0.17 -0.65 -29.46
CA GLY A 361 0.50 -1.67 -30.25
C GLY A 361 -0.29 -2.94 -30.44
N ARG A 362 -1.49 -3.06 -29.84
CA ARG A 362 -2.33 -4.27 -29.88
C ARG A 362 -2.37 -4.87 -31.29
N PRO A 363 -1.86 -6.11 -31.48
CA PRO A 363 -2.00 -6.84 -32.72
C PRO A 363 -3.48 -7.06 -33.10
N GLU A 364 -3.81 -6.96 -34.39
CA GLU A 364 -5.18 -7.19 -34.91
C GLU A 364 -5.75 -8.55 -34.47
N GLU A 365 -4.88 -9.56 -34.36
CA GLU A 365 -5.29 -10.88 -33.91
C GLU A 365 -5.80 -10.94 -32.47
N TYR A 366 -5.50 -9.92 -31.65
CA TYR A 366 -5.98 -9.76 -30.28
C TYR A 366 -7.15 -8.76 -30.16
N ASP A 367 -7.68 -8.22 -31.26
CA ASP A 367 -8.92 -7.43 -31.24
C ASP A 367 -10.09 -8.23 -30.65
N ARG A 368 -10.04 -9.56 -30.85
CA ARG A 368 -10.98 -10.54 -30.27
C ARG A 368 -10.30 -11.42 -29.24
N ILE A 369 -9.55 -10.81 -28.31
CA ILE A 369 -8.90 -11.55 -27.22
C ILE A 369 -9.87 -12.42 -26.42
N SER A 370 -11.15 -12.03 -26.34
CA SER A 370 -12.22 -12.78 -25.69
C SER A 370 -12.48 -14.17 -26.29
N GLU A 371 -12.16 -14.37 -27.57
CA GLU A 371 -12.25 -15.66 -28.27
C GLU A 371 -10.98 -16.52 -28.09
N ARG A 372 -9.88 -15.91 -27.64
CA ARG A 372 -8.54 -16.51 -27.59
C ARG A 372 -8.03 -16.79 -26.19
N LEU A 373 -8.47 -16.01 -25.20
CA LEU A 373 -8.11 -16.15 -23.79
C LEU A 373 -9.39 -16.25 -22.96
N ASP A 374 -9.56 -17.37 -22.27
CA ASP A 374 -10.63 -17.50 -21.28
C ASP A 374 -10.48 -16.42 -20.19
N PHE A 375 -11.60 -15.82 -19.76
CA PHE A 375 -11.58 -14.72 -18.79
C PHE A 375 -11.00 -15.14 -17.44
N ASP A 376 -11.27 -16.38 -16.99
CA ASP A 376 -10.72 -16.89 -15.73
C ASP A 376 -9.23 -17.14 -15.83
N HIS A 377 -8.70 -17.46 -17.02
CA HIS A 377 -7.26 -17.48 -17.25
C HIS A 377 -6.64 -16.09 -17.17
N ALA A 378 -7.25 -15.06 -17.76
CA ALA A 378 -6.77 -13.68 -17.64
C ALA A 378 -6.76 -13.21 -16.18
N LYS A 379 -7.86 -13.44 -15.46
CA LYS A 379 -7.98 -13.15 -14.03
C LYS A 379 -6.97 -13.94 -13.20
N GLY A 380 -6.77 -15.22 -13.51
CA GLY A 380 -5.79 -16.08 -12.86
C GLY A 380 -4.34 -15.67 -13.13
N ASN A 381 -4.03 -15.17 -14.33
CA ASN A 381 -2.73 -14.56 -14.63
C ASN A 381 -2.50 -13.32 -13.76
N PHE A 382 -3.49 -12.44 -13.67
CA PHE A 382 -3.42 -11.21 -12.87
C PHE A 382 -3.15 -11.51 -11.38
N LEU A 383 -3.93 -12.43 -10.78
CA LEU A 383 -3.74 -12.79 -9.37
C LEU A 383 -2.37 -13.44 -9.11
N ARG A 384 -1.89 -14.28 -10.04
CA ARG A 384 -0.54 -14.86 -9.95
C ARG A 384 0.56 -13.81 -10.08
N ALA A 385 0.42 -12.84 -10.97
CA ALA A 385 1.35 -11.72 -11.11
C ALA A 385 1.40 -10.89 -9.81
N ALA A 386 0.24 -10.56 -9.23
CA ALA A 386 0.19 -9.85 -7.96
C ALA A 386 0.81 -10.66 -6.80
N HIS A 387 0.56 -11.98 -6.74
CA HIS A 387 1.09 -12.83 -5.68
C HIS A 387 2.60 -13.07 -5.80
N GLN A 388 3.07 -13.40 -7.01
CA GLN A 388 4.41 -13.96 -7.26
C GLN A 388 5.36 -13.00 -7.99
N GLY A 389 4.86 -11.88 -8.52
CA GLY A 389 5.65 -10.95 -9.33
C GLY A 389 6.25 -11.66 -10.55
N MET A 390 7.55 -11.44 -10.77
CA MET A 390 8.32 -12.04 -11.87
C MET A 390 8.44 -13.57 -11.82
N GLY A 391 8.12 -14.19 -10.68
CA GLY A 391 8.04 -15.65 -10.55
C GLY A 391 6.77 -16.27 -11.18
N ALA A 392 5.80 -15.45 -11.61
CA ALA A 392 4.53 -15.93 -12.11
C ALA A 392 4.66 -16.66 -13.46
N HIS A 393 3.77 -17.62 -13.67
CA HIS A 393 3.58 -18.31 -14.94
C HIS A 393 2.17 -18.03 -15.48
N PHE A 394 2.06 -17.74 -16.78
CA PHE A 394 0.83 -17.30 -17.41
C PHE A 394 0.32 -18.30 -18.43
N ARG A 395 -1.01 -18.33 -18.61
CA ARG A 395 -1.64 -18.91 -19.80
C ARG A 395 -1.86 -17.80 -20.81
N TRP A 396 -1.32 -17.93 -22.00
CA TRP A 396 -1.40 -16.91 -23.04
C TRP A 396 -1.89 -17.53 -24.36
N PRO A 397 -2.68 -16.82 -25.18
CA PRO A 397 -3.12 -17.33 -26.48
C PRO A 397 -1.97 -17.81 -27.36
N GLY A 398 -2.23 -18.87 -28.14
CA GLY A 398 -1.25 -19.44 -29.07
C GLY A 398 -0.16 -20.31 -28.41
N LEU A 399 -0.09 -20.34 -27.08
CA LEU A 399 0.87 -21.16 -26.34
C LEU A 399 0.19 -22.40 -25.73
N ASN A 400 0.66 -23.58 -26.12
CA ASN A 400 0.15 -24.86 -25.61
C ASN A 400 0.51 -25.15 -24.14
N LYS A 401 1.42 -24.36 -23.55
CA LYS A 401 1.92 -24.50 -22.17
C LYS A 401 1.93 -23.14 -21.46
N GLN A 402 2.06 -23.17 -20.14
CA GLN A 402 2.29 -21.94 -19.39
C GLN A 402 3.66 -21.34 -19.75
N ILE A 403 3.72 -20.02 -19.84
CA ILE A 403 4.92 -19.24 -20.12
C ILE A 403 5.35 -18.47 -18.87
N ALA A 404 6.64 -18.41 -18.59
CA ALA A 404 7.15 -17.60 -17.48
C ALA A 404 6.92 -16.11 -17.77
N SER A 405 6.56 -15.32 -16.75
CA SER A 405 6.29 -13.89 -16.94
C SER A 405 7.46 -13.11 -17.58
N PRO A 406 8.74 -13.33 -17.23
CA PRO A 406 9.85 -12.63 -17.88
C PRO A 406 9.94 -12.99 -19.36
N GLU A 407 9.71 -14.26 -19.71
CA GLU A 407 9.76 -14.73 -21.09
C GLU A 407 8.67 -14.11 -21.95
N LEU A 408 7.43 -14.06 -21.45
CA LEU A 408 6.33 -13.40 -22.15
C LEU A 408 6.60 -11.90 -22.34
N ILE A 409 7.10 -11.23 -21.31
CA ILE A 409 7.36 -9.80 -21.37
C ILE A 409 8.45 -9.49 -22.40
N LEU A 410 9.58 -10.19 -22.36
CA LEU A 410 10.71 -9.95 -23.25
C LEU A 410 10.40 -10.30 -24.70
N LYS A 411 9.74 -11.43 -24.95
CA LYS A 411 9.56 -11.96 -26.31
C LYS A 411 8.33 -11.41 -27.04
N GLU A 412 7.28 -11.06 -26.31
CA GLU A 412 5.99 -10.69 -26.90
C GLU A 412 5.60 -9.26 -26.53
N MET A 413 5.54 -8.96 -25.22
CA MET A 413 4.92 -7.70 -24.77
C MET A 413 5.79 -6.46 -25.05
N LEU A 414 7.11 -6.53 -24.85
CA LEU A 414 8.02 -5.43 -25.16
C LEU A 414 8.05 -5.08 -26.66
N PRO A 415 8.14 -6.06 -27.59
CA PRO A 415 7.96 -5.79 -29.02
C PRO A 415 6.64 -5.10 -29.35
N ILE A 416 5.52 -5.59 -28.81
CA ILE A 416 4.20 -4.96 -28.99
C ILE A 416 4.20 -3.53 -28.47
N ALA A 417 4.77 -3.31 -27.27
CA ALA A 417 4.83 -1.98 -26.68
C ALA A 417 5.63 -1.00 -27.52
N ARG A 418 6.79 -1.43 -28.01
CA ARG A 418 7.67 -0.65 -28.87
C ARG A 418 6.96 -0.24 -30.17
N GLU A 419 6.32 -1.19 -30.85
CA GLU A 419 5.55 -0.92 -32.06
C GLU A 419 4.41 0.07 -31.78
N GLY A 420 3.72 -0.07 -30.64
CA GLY A 420 2.66 0.85 -30.24
C GLY A 420 3.14 2.28 -30.01
N LEU A 421 4.26 2.47 -29.32
CA LEU A 421 4.85 3.80 -29.12
C LEU A 421 5.33 4.41 -30.44
N GLN A 422 5.88 3.60 -31.36
CA GLN A 422 6.24 4.05 -32.71
C GLN A 422 5.01 4.47 -33.52
N LYS A 423 3.91 3.70 -33.46
CA LYS A 423 2.61 4.05 -34.08
C LYS A 423 2.04 5.35 -33.52
N ALA A 424 2.24 5.61 -32.23
CA ALA A 424 1.88 6.87 -31.58
C ALA A 424 2.83 8.03 -31.92
N ARG A 425 3.93 7.79 -32.67
CA ARG A 425 4.96 8.77 -33.02
C ARG A 425 5.64 9.36 -31.78
N ILE A 426 5.84 8.54 -30.76
CA ILE A 426 6.68 8.87 -29.61
C ILE A 426 8.14 8.94 -30.06
N GLU A 427 8.89 9.88 -29.49
CA GLU A 427 10.31 10.03 -29.79
C GLU A 427 11.10 8.76 -29.51
N THR A 428 11.99 8.40 -30.43
CA THR A 428 12.79 7.16 -30.31
C THR A 428 13.63 7.14 -29.03
N ALA A 429 14.13 8.29 -28.58
CA ALA A 429 14.87 8.42 -27.33
C ALA A 429 14.02 8.04 -26.10
N ASP A 430 12.76 8.47 -26.05
CA ASP A 430 11.81 8.09 -24.99
C ASP A 430 11.51 6.59 -25.05
N ILE A 431 11.26 6.05 -26.25
CA ILE A 431 10.98 4.61 -26.43
C ILE A 431 12.16 3.78 -25.92
N ASP A 432 13.38 4.10 -26.35
CA ASP A 432 14.58 3.34 -26.00
C ASP A 432 14.89 3.43 -24.51
N ARG A 433 14.77 4.62 -23.91
CA ARG A 433 15.01 4.83 -22.49
C ARG A 433 14.00 4.07 -21.63
N TYR A 434 12.71 4.31 -21.83
CA TYR A 434 11.67 3.79 -20.94
C TYR A 434 11.43 2.28 -21.12
N LEU A 435 11.44 1.78 -22.36
CA LEU A 435 11.33 0.33 -22.58
C LEU A 435 12.63 -0.41 -22.23
N GLY A 436 13.79 0.25 -22.37
CA GLY A 436 15.08 -0.29 -21.91
C GLY A 436 15.09 -0.53 -20.40
N ILE A 437 14.53 0.38 -19.60
CA ILE A 437 14.36 0.19 -18.15
C ILE A 437 13.52 -1.05 -17.86
N ILE A 438 12.38 -1.23 -18.54
CA ILE A 438 11.54 -2.42 -18.35
C ILE A 438 12.30 -3.68 -18.76
N GLN A 439 13.01 -3.66 -19.89
CA GLN A 439 13.81 -4.78 -20.35
C GLN A 439 14.85 -5.21 -19.30
N GLU A 440 15.70 -4.29 -18.85
CA GLU A 440 16.75 -4.58 -17.86
C GLU A 440 16.17 -5.00 -16.51
N ARG A 441 15.07 -4.37 -16.07
CA ARG A 441 14.35 -4.78 -14.85
C ARG A 441 13.83 -6.21 -14.96
N VAL A 442 13.34 -6.59 -16.14
CA VAL A 442 12.84 -7.94 -16.39
C VAL A 442 13.96 -8.96 -16.48
N GLU A 443 15.07 -8.64 -17.15
CA GLU A 443 16.25 -9.50 -17.28
C GLU A 443 16.92 -9.77 -15.92
N THR A 444 16.98 -8.75 -15.06
CA THR A 444 17.56 -8.87 -13.72
C THR A 444 16.58 -9.43 -12.67
N GLY A 445 15.28 -9.39 -12.96
CA GLY A 445 14.21 -9.79 -12.03
C GLY A 445 14.04 -8.85 -10.83
N LYS A 446 14.65 -7.65 -10.87
CA LYS A 446 14.69 -6.69 -9.73
C LYS A 446 13.56 -5.67 -9.81
N THR A 447 12.35 -6.06 -9.38
CA THR A 447 11.26 -5.08 -9.16
C THR A 447 11.42 -4.34 -7.83
N GLY A 448 10.64 -3.27 -7.61
CA GLY A 448 10.60 -2.58 -6.32
C GLY A 448 10.29 -3.51 -5.16
N SER A 449 9.33 -4.42 -5.34
CA SER A 449 9.03 -5.45 -4.35
C SER A 449 10.16 -6.44 -4.10
N GLN A 450 10.92 -6.80 -5.14
CA GLN A 450 12.07 -7.67 -4.98
C GLN A 450 13.19 -6.96 -4.22
N TRP A 451 13.49 -5.70 -4.56
CA TRP A 451 14.50 -4.90 -3.88
C TRP A 451 14.17 -4.66 -2.39
N ILE A 452 12.91 -4.34 -2.07
CA ILE A 452 12.45 -4.16 -0.68
C ILE A 452 12.66 -5.45 0.12
N LEU A 453 12.27 -6.60 -0.45
CA LEU A 453 12.39 -7.88 0.24
C LEU A 453 13.84 -8.33 0.43
N ASP A 454 14.70 -8.10 -0.56
CA ASP A 454 16.12 -8.44 -0.48
C ASP A 454 16.84 -7.56 0.54
N SER A 455 16.60 -6.25 0.52
CA SER A 455 17.16 -5.31 1.49
C SER A 455 16.73 -5.65 2.92
N TYR A 456 15.43 -5.86 3.13
CA TYR A 456 14.89 -6.25 4.43
C TYR A 456 15.49 -7.57 4.94
N GLN A 457 15.62 -8.57 4.06
CA GLN A 457 16.19 -9.87 4.42
C GLN A 457 17.66 -9.79 4.77
N ASP A 458 18.44 -8.98 4.05
CA ASP A 458 19.86 -8.81 4.32
C ASP A 458 20.09 -8.14 5.67
N LEU A 459 19.40 -7.02 5.92
CA LEU A 459 19.48 -6.27 7.17
C LEU A 459 19.05 -7.11 8.39
N LYS A 460 17.97 -7.89 8.24
CA LYS A 460 17.43 -8.74 9.32
C LYS A 460 18.41 -9.83 9.79
N LYS A 461 19.48 -10.15 9.04
CA LYS A 461 20.51 -11.11 9.48
C LYS A 461 21.28 -10.60 10.70
N LEU A 462 21.45 -9.28 10.83
CA LEU A 462 22.30 -8.64 11.85
C LEU A 462 21.54 -7.64 12.73
N HIS A 463 20.32 -7.25 12.35
CA HIS A 463 19.55 -6.17 12.98
C HIS A 463 18.14 -6.63 13.37
N SER A 464 17.47 -5.82 14.20
CA SER A 464 16.08 -6.06 14.58
C SER A 464 15.15 -5.97 13.37
N LYS A 465 13.92 -6.51 13.50
CA LYS A 465 12.91 -6.39 12.43
C LYS A 465 12.58 -4.93 12.13
N ASP A 466 12.43 -4.12 13.17
CA ASP A 466 12.07 -2.71 13.04
C ASP A 466 13.20 -1.90 12.41
N GLU A 467 14.45 -2.12 12.86
CA GLU A 467 15.64 -1.51 12.26
C GLU A 467 15.76 -1.82 10.78
N ALA A 468 15.53 -3.09 10.38
CA ALA A 468 15.54 -3.49 8.98
C ALA A 468 14.44 -2.81 8.16
N GLN A 469 13.24 -2.61 8.71
CA GLN A 469 12.17 -1.89 8.02
C GLN A 469 12.50 -0.42 7.84
N VAL A 470 12.94 0.26 8.90
CA VAL A 470 13.32 1.68 8.88
C VAL A 470 14.46 1.92 7.90
N ALA A 471 15.52 1.13 7.95
CA ALA A 471 16.64 1.21 7.00
C ALA A 471 16.21 0.95 5.56
N THR A 472 15.30 0.00 5.33
CA THR A 472 14.76 -0.25 3.99
C THR A 472 14.01 0.98 3.46
N VAL A 473 13.16 1.62 4.28
CA VAL A 473 12.42 2.82 3.88
C VAL A 473 13.33 4.02 3.64
N ALA A 474 14.30 4.25 4.53
CA ALA A 474 15.33 5.26 4.31
C ALA A 474 16.09 5.02 2.99
N GLY A 475 16.39 3.75 2.69
CA GLY A 475 17.05 3.36 1.46
C GLY A 475 16.22 3.59 0.20
N ILE A 476 14.89 3.44 0.27
CA ILE A 476 13.99 3.88 -0.81
C ILE A 476 14.15 5.38 -1.02
N TYR A 477 14.05 6.17 0.06
CA TYR A 477 14.12 7.63 -0.03
C TYR A 477 15.44 8.09 -0.68
N HIS A 478 16.59 7.62 -0.20
CA HIS A 478 17.89 8.04 -0.70
C HIS A 478 18.10 7.74 -2.19
N ARG A 479 17.64 6.57 -2.65
CA ARG A 479 17.77 6.18 -4.06
C ARG A 479 16.71 6.86 -4.94
N GLN A 480 15.50 7.10 -4.41
CA GLN A 480 14.48 7.92 -5.08
C GLN A 480 15.02 9.33 -5.38
N GLN A 481 15.79 9.93 -4.48
CA GLN A 481 16.44 11.23 -4.72
C GLN A 481 17.53 11.20 -5.80
N GLN A 482 18.19 10.05 -6.02
CA GLN A 482 19.16 9.86 -7.11
C GLN A 482 18.43 9.79 -8.47
N GLY A 483 17.24 9.19 -8.48
CA GLY A 483 16.38 9.11 -9.67
C GLY A 483 16.76 8.00 -10.65
N ASP A 484 17.71 7.13 -10.28
CA ASP A 484 18.07 5.94 -11.04
C ASP A 484 16.97 4.86 -10.91
N PRO A 485 16.73 4.03 -11.94
CA PRO A 485 15.69 3.00 -11.90
C PRO A 485 16.04 1.86 -10.94
N VAL A 486 15.03 1.25 -10.31
CA VAL A 486 15.24 0.31 -9.20
C VAL A 486 16.12 -0.90 -9.48
N HIS A 487 16.20 -1.36 -10.73
CA HIS A 487 17.02 -2.53 -11.07
C HIS A 487 18.52 -2.27 -10.94
N THR A 488 18.94 -1.00 -10.92
CA THR A 488 20.35 -0.59 -10.73
C THR A 488 20.72 -0.41 -9.26
N TRP A 489 19.76 -0.43 -8.36
CA TRP A 489 19.97 -0.09 -6.95
C TRP A 489 20.80 -1.16 -6.21
N ASN A 490 21.72 -0.69 -5.37
CA ASN A 490 22.33 -1.50 -4.33
C ASN A 490 21.33 -1.72 -3.19
N LEU A 491 21.49 -2.78 -2.38
CA LEU A 491 20.65 -3.03 -1.21
C LEU A 491 20.81 -1.93 -0.15
N ALA A 492 19.80 -1.74 0.69
CA ALA A 492 19.83 -0.74 1.77
C ALA A 492 20.84 -1.10 2.88
N GLY A 493 21.55 -0.09 3.38
CA GLY A 493 22.43 -0.21 4.54
C GLY A 493 21.77 0.27 5.84
N ILE A 494 22.25 -0.22 7.00
CA ILE A 494 21.69 0.15 8.31
C ILE A 494 21.98 1.62 8.67
N GLU A 495 23.11 2.14 8.18
CA GLU A 495 23.52 3.53 8.33
C GLU A 495 22.55 4.53 7.68
N GLU A 496 21.77 4.07 6.70
CA GLU A 496 20.77 4.88 6.01
C GLU A 496 19.57 5.23 6.94
N ALA A 497 19.29 4.40 7.95
CA ALA A 497 18.20 4.65 8.92
C ALA A 497 18.38 5.92 9.77
N GLY A 498 19.56 6.56 9.72
CA GLY A 498 19.85 7.79 10.44
C GLY A 498 20.19 7.58 11.93
N SER A 499 20.16 8.69 12.68
CA SER A 499 20.56 8.76 14.08
C SER A 499 19.65 7.96 15.00
N TRP A 500 20.19 7.49 16.12
CA TRP A 500 19.49 6.81 17.22
C TRP A 500 18.19 7.51 17.67
N ALA A 501 18.14 8.84 17.62
CA ALA A 501 17.00 9.63 18.10
C ALA A 501 15.71 9.29 17.35
N ASN A 502 15.85 8.80 16.12
CA ASN A 502 14.76 8.46 15.22
C ASN A 502 14.39 6.97 15.28
N ARG A 503 15.16 6.15 16.01
CA ARG A 503 15.00 4.68 16.04
C ARG A 503 14.43 4.14 17.35
N TYR A 504 14.54 4.89 18.45
CA TYR A 504 14.28 4.37 19.79
C TYR A 504 13.43 5.30 20.67
N GLY A 505 12.59 6.16 20.08
CA GLY A 505 11.72 7.09 20.80
C GLY A 505 10.52 6.42 21.51
N MET A 506 9.98 5.35 20.92
CA MET A 506 8.78 4.65 21.41
C MET A 506 9.04 3.17 21.68
N ILE A 507 8.22 2.57 22.55
CA ILE A 507 8.38 1.17 22.99
C ILE A 507 8.16 0.17 21.86
N ASP A 508 7.23 0.44 20.95
CA ASP A 508 6.98 -0.42 19.78
C ASP A 508 8.21 -0.61 18.87
N GLN A 509 9.16 0.33 18.90
CA GLN A 509 10.40 0.32 18.11
C GLN A 509 11.48 -0.60 18.70
N ILE A 510 11.41 -0.86 20.01
CA ILE A 510 12.42 -1.65 20.74
C ILE A 510 11.89 -2.96 21.30
N MET A 511 10.57 -3.14 21.38
CA MET A 511 9.98 -4.34 21.96
C MET A 511 10.26 -5.59 21.12
N SER A 512 10.44 -6.71 21.81
CA SER A 512 10.45 -8.02 21.19
C SER A 512 9.01 -8.49 20.93
N THR A 513 8.73 -8.93 19.71
CA THR A 513 7.42 -9.44 19.27
C THR A 513 7.42 -10.94 18.96
N ASP A 514 8.59 -11.59 19.00
CA ASP A 514 8.70 -13.05 18.97
C ASP A 514 8.65 -13.57 20.41
N LEU A 515 7.43 -13.79 20.90
CA LEU A 515 7.15 -14.04 22.30
C LEU A 515 7.10 -15.53 22.61
N PHE A 516 7.68 -15.90 23.75
CA PHE A 516 7.43 -17.18 24.39
C PHE A 516 6.54 -16.92 25.61
N THR A 517 5.37 -17.56 25.66
CA THR A 517 4.40 -17.42 26.76
C THR A 517 4.06 -18.80 27.35
N VAL A 518 3.46 -18.79 28.54
CA VAL A 518 2.89 -19.97 29.20
C VAL A 518 1.47 -19.67 29.66
N ASN A 519 0.66 -20.71 29.76
CA ASN A 519 -0.67 -20.60 30.32
C ASN A 519 -0.62 -20.54 31.86
N GLU A 520 -1.59 -19.86 32.48
CA GLU A 520 -1.69 -19.78 33.95
C GLU A 520 -1.82 -21.14 34.65
N ASP A 521 -2.35 -22.16 33.97
CA ASP A 521 -2.51 -23.51 34.51
C ASP A 521 -1.34 -24.45 34.19
N ASP A 522 -0.32 -23.98 33.46
CA ASP A 522 0.88 -24.76 33.16
C ASP A 522 1.69 -25.10 34.42
N LEU A 523 2.54 -26.13 34.31
CA LEU A 523 3.45 -26.53 35.38
C LEU A 523 4.62 -25.53 35.50
N VAL A 524 4.99 -25.18 36.74
CA VAL A 524 6.16 -24.32 37.00
C VAL A 524 7.46 -24.92 36.44
N ASP A 525 7.61 -26.24 36.46
CA ASP A 525 8.79 -26.92 35.88
C ASP A 525 8.90 -26.67 34.36
N PHE A 526 7.77 -26.52 33.66
CA PHE A 526 7.76 -26.20 32.23
C PHE A 526 8.30 -24.79 31.96
N VAL A 527 7.95 -23.82 32.82
CA VAL A 527 8.50 -22.45 32.76
C VAL A 527 10.02 -22.47 32.86
N ALA A 528 10.56 -23.26 33.80
CA ALA A 528 12.01 -23.39 33.99
C ALA A 528 12.71 -23.93 32.73
N HIS A 529 12.13 -24.95 32.09
CA HIS A 529 12.65 -25.50 30.84
C HIS A 529 12.57 -24.51 29.67
N ILE A 530 11.48 -23.75 29.52
CA ILE A 530 11.39 -22.72 28.48
C ILE A 530 12.48 -21.65 28.67
N MET A 531 12.63 -21.14 29.91
CA MET A 531 13.64 -20.14 30.23
C MET A 531 15.06 -20.65 29.92
N GLU A 532 15.35 -21.91 30.22
CA GLU A 532 16.61 -22.57 29.89
C GLU A 532 16.81 -22.71 28.37
N TRP A 533 15.86 -23.33 27.67
CA TRP A 533 15.98 -23.62 26.23
C TRP A 533 16.07 -22.36 25.37
N ARG A 534 15.31 -21.33 25.73
CA ARG A 534 15.27 -20.05 25.02
C ARG A 534 16.28 -19.04 25.54
N LYS A 535 16.97 -19.35 26.65
CA LYS A 535 17.93 -18.46 27.33
C LYS A 535 17.31 -17.11 27.70
N ILE A 536 16.07 -17.14 28.19
CA ILE A 536 15.30 -15.95 28.59
C ILE A 536 15.06 -15.95 30.10
N ARG A 537 14.85 -14.75 30.68
CA ARG A 537 14.70 -14.55 32.13
C ARG A 537 13.28 -14.17 32.55
N HIS A 538 12.43 -13.87 31.59
CA HIS A 538 11.08 -13.34 31.76
C HIS A 538 10.14 -14.09 30.83
N LEU A 539 9.00 -14.50 31.36
CA LEU A 539 8.00 -15.24 30.60
C LEU A 539 6.62 -14.65 30.91
N PRO A 540 5.97 -13.98 29.94
CA PRO A 540 4.59 -13.57 30.07
C PRO A 540 3.69 -14.79 30.29
N VAL A 541 2.70 -14.61 31.16
CA VAL A 541 1.69 -15.62 31.48
C VAL A 541 0.35 -15.16 30.94
N GLU A 542 -0.31 -16.02 30.19
CA GLU A 542 -1.59 -15.75 29.56
C GLU A 542 -2.67 -16.71 30.10
N ASN A 543 -3.93 -16.30 30.01
CA ASN A 543 -5.06 -17.22 30.24
C ASN A 543 -5.48 -17.88 28.92
N ASP A 544 -6.47 -18.78 28.97
CA ASP A 544 -7.03 -19.45 27.78
C ASP A 544 -7.61 -18.49 26.72
N ARG A 545 -7.84 -17.22 27.07
CA ARG A 545 -8.32 -16.18 26.16
C ARG A 545 -7.18 -15.37 25.52
N GLY A 546 -5.91 -15.68 25.83
CA GLY A 546 -4.75 -14.92 25.39
C GLY A 546 -4.61 -13.55 26.08
N GLU A 547 -5.32 -13.32 27.18
CA GLU A 547 -5.17 -12.09 27.95
C GLU A 547 -3.96 -12.23 28.89
N LEU A 548 -3.16 -11.17 29.01
CA LEU A 548 -2.02 -11.14 29.92
C LEU A 548 -2.49 -11.23 31.38
N VAL A 549 -2.04 -12.26 32.11
CA VAL A 549 -2.29 -12.47 33.54
C VAL A 549 -1.15 -11.92 34.38
N GLY A 550 0.09 -12.05 33.91
CA GLY A 550 1.29 -11.64 34.64
C GLY A 550 2.58 -11.93 33.91
N ILE A 551 3.71 -11.73 34.59
CA ILE A 551 5.04 -12.11 34.10
C ILE A 551 5.72 -12.93 35.18
N LEU A 552 6.26 -14.09 34.82
CA LEU A 552 7.16 -14.85 35.68
C LEU A 552 8.61 -14.49 35.38
N THR A 553 9.39 -14.31 36.44
CA THR A 553 10.82 -14.05 36.35
C THR A 553 11.64 -15.25 36.80
N ALA A 554 12.88 -15.34 36.37
CA ALA A 554 13.84 -16.32 36.89
C ALA A 554 13.98 -16.21 38.43
N LYS A 555 13.82 -15.02 39.01
CA LYS A 555 13.84 -14.79 40.47
C LYS A 555 12.65 -15.48 41.15
N ASP A 556 11.48 -15.52 40.52
CA ASP A 556 10.30 -16.21 41.05
C ASP A 556 10.51 -17.72 41.09
N LEU A 557 11.15 -18.29 40.06
CA LEU A 557 11.53 -19.71 40.04
C LEU A 557 12.53 -20.04 41.15
N VAL A 558 13.57 -19.23 41.33
CA VAL A 558 14.56 -19.43 42.41
C VAL A 558 13.88 -19.38 43.79
N ARG A 559 12.98 -18.42 44.00
CA ARG A 559 12.20 -18.31 45.26
C ARG A 559 11.29 -19.53 45.45
N TYR A 560 10.65 -20.00 44.39
CA TYR A 560 9.79 -21.18 44.42
C TYR A 560 10.58 -22.44 44.82
N TYR A 561 11.67 -22.74 44.13
CA TYR A 561 12.48 -23.93 44.41
C TYR A 561 13.16 -23.86 45.78
N SER A 562 13.64 -22.68 46.21
CA SER A 562 14.20 -22.48 47.56
C SER A 562 13.17 -22.78 48.65
N ASN A 563 11.95 -22.27 48.51
CA ASN A 563 10.87 -22.51 49.48
C ASN A 563 10.37 -23.96 49.47
N ARG A 564 10.39 -24.62 48.31
CA ARG A 564 10.07 -26.05 48.16
C ARG A 564 11.13 -26.93 48.83
N TYR A 565 12.40 -26.54 48.77
CA TYR A 565 13.47 -27.26 49.48
C TYR A 565 13.32 -27.17 51.00
N CYS A 566 12.83 -26.03 51.52
CA CYS A 566 12.64 -25.80 52.96
C CYS A 566 11.33 -26.37 53.55
N ARG A 567 10.39 -26.86 52.72
CA ARG A 567 9.08 -27.37 53.18
C ARG A 567 8.83 -28.75 52.56
N GLU A 568 8.46 -29.75 53.35
CA GLU A 568 8.12 -31.13 52.90
C GLU A 568 6.87 -31.24 51.99
N ASN A 569 6.53 -30.20 51.25
CA ASN A 569 5.32 -30.17 50.42
C ASN A 569 5.67 -30.46 48.95
N LYS A 570 5.48 -31.71 48.54
CA LYS A 570 5.76 -32.22 47.18
C LYS A 570 4.72 -31.85 46.11
N LYS A 571 3.64 -31.12 46.44
CA LYS A 571 2.59 -30.78 45.45
C LYS A 571 3.18 -29.98 44.28
N LYS A 572 2.89 -30.42 43.05
CA LYS A 572 3.14 -29.61 41.84
C LYS A 572 2.24 -28.38 41.93
N ARG A 573 2.80 -27.19 41.70
CA ARG A 573 2.04 -25.93 41.67
C ARG A 573 1.81 -25.53 40.23
N SER A 574 0.66 -24.93 39.94
CA SER A 574 0.44 -24.26 38.68
C SER A 574 1.14 -22.90 38.67
N VAL A 575 1.37 -22.37 37.47
CA VAL A 575 1.94 -21.04 37.23
C VAL A 575 1.16 -19.96 37.97
N LYS A 576 -0.17 -20.02 37.98
CA LYS A 576 -1.08 -19.08 38.65
C LYS A 576 -0.79 -18.90 40.15
N GLU A 577 -0.24 -19.92 40.82
CA GLU A 577 0.15 -19.85 42.22
C GLU A 577 1.45 -19.06 42.46
N LEU A 578 2.24 -18.81 41.41
CA LEU A 578 3.48 -18.04 41.46
C LEU A 578 3.31 -16.64 40.86
N VAL A 579 2.35 -16.45 39.95
CA VAL A 579 2.13 -15.17 39.30
C VAL A 579 1.75 -14.13 40.35
N SER A 580 2.65 -13.18 40.57
CA SER A 580 2.30 -11.98 41.31
C SER A 580 1.36 -11.15 40.44
N ALA A 581 0.25 -10.63 40.99
CA ALA A 581 -0.76 -9.84 40.28
C ALA A 581 -0.26 -8.45 39.80
N ARG A 582 1.05 -8.29 39.59
CA ARG A 582 1.72 -7.08 39.14
C ARG A 582 2.34 -7.31 37.77
N ALA A 583 1.50 -7.50 36.75
CA ALA A 583 1.95 -7.27 35.39
C ALA A 583 2.06 -5.74 35.22
N PHE A 584 3.27 -5.20 35.28
CA PHE A 584 3.47 -3.84 34.83
C PHE A 584 3.54 -3.87 33.31
N SER A 585 2.57 -3.20 32.70
CA SER A 585 2.48 -3.09 31.26
C SER A 585 2.49 -1.64 30.82
N VAL A 586 2.91 -1.45 29.58
CA VAL A 586 2.87 -0.18 28.85
C VAL A 586 2.14 -0.40 27.53
N SER A 587 1.67 0.70 26.94
CA SER A 587 1.15 0.66 25.57
C SER A 587 2.30 0.75 24.56
N PRO A 588 2.11 0.28 23.31
CA PRO A 588 3.15 0.36 22.27
C PRO A 588 3.61 1.80 21.97
N ASP A 589 2.72 2.78 22.10
CA ASP A 589 2.97 4.21 21.91
C ASP A 589 3.56 4.92 23.15
N THR A 590 3.82 4.19 24.24
CA THR A 590 4.53 4.75 25.39
C THR A 590 5.96 5.12 24.99
N SER A 591 6.44 6.28 25.43
CA SER A 591 7.82 6.69 25.13
C SER A 591 8.85 5.80 25.85
N THR A 592 9.99 5.56 25.19
CA THR A 592 11.11 4.79 25.73
C THR A 592 11.60 5.36 27.07
N ILE A 593 11.61 6.69 27.21
CA ILE A 593 12.03 7.37 28.44
C ILE A 593 11.03 7.15 29.58
N GLU A 594 9.72 7.24 29.31
CA GLU A 594 8.70 6.97 30.32
C GLU A 594 8.72 5.51 30.77
N ALA A 595 8.89 4.57 29.84
CA ALA A 595 9.04 3.16 30.15
C ALA A 595 10.28 2.89 31.01
N LEU A 596 11.44 3.46 30.67
CA LEU A 596 12.66 3.40 31.49
C LEU A 596 12.44 4.00 32.88
N ALA A 597 11.77 5.15 32.96
CA ALA A 597 11.46 5.81 34.22
C ALA A 597 10.53 4.95 35.09
N LEU A 598 9.54 4.29 34.47
CA LEU A 598 8.65 3.34 35.13
C LEU A 598 9.43 2.15 35.67
N MET A 599 10.27 1.52 34.83
CA MET A 599 11.11 0.39 35.22
C MET A 599 12.02 0.74 36.40
N ARG A 600 12.73 1.87 36.31
CA ARG A 600 13.61 2.34 37.39
C ARG A 600 12.85 2.62 38.69
N ARG A 601 11.72 3.34 38.62
CA ARG A 601 10.93 3.72 39.80
C ARG A 601 10.31 2.50 40.49
N ALA A 602 9.85 1.54 39.71
CA ALA A 602 9.19 0.33 40.22
C ALA A 602 10.18 -0.82 40.48
N GLY A 603 11.46 -0.67 40.14
CA GLY A 603 12.49 -1.71 40.30
C GLY A 603 12.27 -2.92 39.39
N LEU A 604 11.79 -2.68 38.17
CA LEU A 604 11.44 -3.71 37.20
C LEU A 604 12.56 -3.90 36.18
N ASP A 605 12.84 -5.14 35.84
CA ASP A 605 13.79 -5.54 34.78
C ASP A 605 13.08 -5.89 33.45
N CYS A 606 11.75 -5.81 33.43
CA CYS A 606 10.88 -6.12 32.28
C CYS A 606 9.53 -5.40 32.36
N LEU A 607 8.97 -5.04 31.20
CA LEU A 607 7.59 -4.60 31.01
C LEU A 607 6.93 -5.44 29.91
N ALA A 608 5.66 -5.80 30.11
CA ALA A 608 4.83 -6.30 29.02
C ALA A 608 4.31 -5.12 28.20
N VAL A 609 4.18 -5.30 26.89
CA VAL A 609 3.55 -4.32 26.00
C VAL A 609 2.18 -4.86 25.61
N VAL A 610 1.12 -4.10 25.90
CA VAL A 610 -0.26 -4.56 25.69
C VAL A 610 -1.07 -3.56 24.89
N ASP A 611 -1.97 -4.07 24.04
CA ASP A 611 -3.06 -3.31 23.43
C ASP A 611 -4.39 -3.76 24.04
N GLY A 612 -4.97 -2.89 24.87
CA GLY A 612 -6.05 -3.25 25.79
C GLY A 612 -5.63 -4.36 26.76
N LYS A 613 -6.07 -5.59 26.49
CA LYS A 613 -5.74 -6.79 27.30
C LYS A 613 -4.82 -7.79 26.60
N HIS A 614 -4.55 -7.57 25.32
CA HIS A 614 -3.79 -8.51 24.51
C HIS A 614 -2.31 -8.19 24.59
N LEU A 615 -1.49 -9.22 24.79
CA LEU A 615 -0.04 -9.09 24.81
C LEU A 615 0.47 -8.89 23.38
N MET A 616 1.17 -7.77 23.16
CA MET A 616 1.75 -7.39 21.87
C MET A 616 3.25 -7.63 21.82
N GLY A 617 3.93 -7.47 22.95
CA GLY A 617 5.38 -7.52 23.03
C GLY A 617 5.91 -7.57 24.45
N ILE A 618 7.23 -7.64 24.57
CA ILE A 618 7.96 -7.53 25.83
C ILE A 618 9.16 -6.62 25.64
N VAL A 619 9.48 -5.81 26.65
CA VAL A 619 10.71 -5.02 26.68
C VAL A 619 11.42 -5.27 28.00
N THR A 620 12.72 -5.49 27.93
CA THR A 620 13.58 -5.87 29.05
C THR A 620 14.77 -4.93 29.16
N GLU A 621 15.49 -4.99 30.27
CA GLU A 621 16.77 -4.27 30.41
C GLU A 621 17.75 -4.56 29.26
N HIS A 622 17.72 -5.77 28.69
CA HIS A 622 18.61 -6.13 27.58
C HIS A 622 18.34 -5.29 26.34
N ASP A 623 17.07 -5.04 26.01
CA ASP A 623 16.68 -4.21 24.88
C ASP A 623 17.22 -2.77 25.06
N PHE A 624 17.13 -2.22 26.28
CA PHE A 624 17.72 -0.91 26.59
C PHE A 624 19.26 -0.91 26.60
N VAL A 625 19.91 -2.02 26.95
CA VAL A 625 21.37 -2.16 26.81
C VAL A 625 21.77 -2.14 25.34
N MET A 626 21.03 -2.82 24.47
CA MET A 626 21.28 -2.80 23.03
C MET A 626 21.11 -1.38 22.46
N VAL A 627 20.07 -0.67 22.89
CA VAL A 627 19.89 0.75 22.57
C VAL A 627 21.09 1.56 23.07
N ALA A 628 21.49 1.41 24.33
CA ALA A 628 22.63 2.13 24.90
C ALA A 628 23.96 1.85 24.19
N GLU A 629 24.20 0.62 23.75
CA GLU A 629 25.39 0.27 22.96
C GLU A 629 25.41 1.03 21.63
N GLN A 630 24.26 1.09 20.93
CA GLN A 630 24.12 1.86 19.70
C GLN A 630 24.33 3.35 19.94
N LEU A 631 23.75 3.91 21.02
CA LEU A 631 23.94 5.30 21.44
C LEU A 631 25.42 5.62 21.65
N LEU A 632 26.13 4.77 22.40
CA LEU A 632 27.55 4.97 22.70
C LEU A 632 28.43 4.84 21.45
N LYS A 633 28.09 3.93 20.52
CA LYS A 633 28.79 3.81 19.23
C LYS A 633 28.63 5.07 18.38
N GLU A 634 27.44 5.67 18.34
CA GLU A 634 27.21 6.90 17.59
C GLU A 634 27.90 8.11 18.23
N VAL A 635 27.81 8.26 19.56
CA VAL A 635 28.55 9.30 20.29
C VAL A 635 30.05 9.12 20.09
N GLY A 636 30.55 7.88 20.08
CA GLY A 636 31.94 7.56 19.78
C GLY A 636 32.36 7.85 18.33
N ARG A 637 31.45 7.70 17.35
CA ARG A 637 31.69 8.11 15.95
C ARG A 637 31.70 9.63 15.77
N GLY A 638 30.93 10.36 16.58
CA GLY A 638 31.01 11.82 16.69
C GLY A 638 32.28 12.33 17.39
N LEU A 639 33.06 11.43 18.00
CA LEU A 639 34.30 11.73 18.73
C LEU A 639 35.50 10.98 18.12
N SER A 640 36.08 11.48 17.02
CA SER A 640 37.42 11.07 16.54
C SER A 640 38.00 12.07 15.53
N PRO A 641 39.32 12.36 15.51
CA PRO A 641 40.32 12.43 16.57
C PRO A 641 41.03 13.81 16.53
N ILE A 642 40.48 14.84 17.18
CA ILE A 642 41.21 16.10 17.42
C ILE A 642 41.66 16.21 18.89
N ASP A 643 41.06 15.44 19.80
CA ASP A 643 41.35 15.56 21.23
C ASP A 643 42.45 14.61 21.76
N GLN A 644 43.06 13.78 20.90
CA GLN A 644 44.20 12.92 21.30
C GLN A 644 45.58 13.53 21.01
N ALA A 645 45.67 14.72 20.43
CA ALA A 645 46.96 15.40 20.18
C ALA A 645 47.50 16.19 21.39
N GLY A 646 46.74 16.30 22.49
CA GLY A 646 47.12 17.13 23.65
C GLY A 646 47.88 16.42 24.79
N ALA A 647 48.03 15.09 24.75
CA ALA A 647 48.48 14.33 25.93
C ALA A 647 49.86 13.66 25.82
N HIS A 648 50.64 13.87 24.75
CA HIS A 648 51.94 13.19 24.54
C HIS A 648 53.13 14.09 24.16
N SER A 649 53.14 15.39 24.49
CA SER A 649 54.34 16.23 24.34
C SER A 649 54.62 17.10 25.57
N ALA A 650 55.01 16.49 26.69
CA ALA A 650 55.62 17.23 27.80
C ALA A 650 56.50 16.35 28.72
N LYS A 651 57.31 15.42 28.20
CA LYS A 651 58.42 14.82 28.96
C LYS A 651 59.59 14.40 28.06
N THR A 652 60.35 15.38 27.58
CA THR A 652 61.79 15.21 27.29
C THR A 652 62.51 16.46 27.76
N GLY A 653 62.92 16.43 29.03
CA GLY A 653 63.90 17.36 29.56
C GLY A 653 65.30 16.94 29.12
N SER A 654 66.08 17.95 28.75
CA SER A 654 67.53 17.94 28.59
C SER A 654 68.27 17.25 29.75
N VAL A 655 69.12 16.26 29.43
CA VAL A 655 70.56 16.23 29.72
C VAL A 655 71.24 15.50 28.56
#